data_AF-A0A4P6MPQ0-F1
#
_entry.id   AF-A0A4P6MPQ0-F1
#
_cell.length_a   1.000
_cell.length_b   1.000
_cell.length_c   1.000
_cell.angle_alpha   90.00
_cell.angle_beta   90.00
_cell.angle_gamma   90.00
#
_symmetry.space_group_name_H-M   'P 1'
#
loop_
_entity.id
_entity.type
_entity.pdbx_description
1 polymer ?
#
loop_
_entity_poly.entity_id
_entity_poly.type
_entity_poly.pdbx_seq_one_letter_code
_entity_poly.pdbx_strand_id
1 'polypeptide(L)'
;MPDPLRRRCLTALLGTVLTVSLVLVPSTGARAATTSAAADHAVSSAAPGPWTFSGAGFGHGVGMSQYGALAQAKAGRSAQQILAFYYRGTTYDAVPDTQTIRVNIVRGRTSTSVVGRTRSSGGGAVRVTAGQTSMRADPGQTISIGRSGAAVVATCSTCTPTSIRGTSITATWDEQRTELSVSGRRYRHAPFVITPTPGAATLEGVLHLRLADEYLDQLREVPWSWPAAALEAQAAAARAYAVRKVSAGVRAECACHVRDGVSDQVYGPVPLGGEATYWSRWQSAVAVGGSSTTGYVPRYQGQVIEALYSSSSGGRTVNNEDVWPGAPVPYLRGVADSWSTTADNPRRTWSASVTSARLASAFGLPDVASLDLSERTSAGTVRQALATSSAGTTRTLGGDEMRRAVGTSSAAIHRPTTRVAGSTPPDLAAASARTAPLSASTVVIASSYEADVAHLVMARPLAGSLQAPLLLSGRSQLTAATRRELDRRGSRVRRAYLVAGGPMVGTPVVAELRARGISVTRVGMSNKDYTSAAIVDLMAQGGTVTRAGVTTASSLLEASAFSAVAGLRHEPIVWAESTGVGPRSTAALIRAGARSVRLLGSTTKVPPAVEADLVRDGFRTSRFGAATSSQVSADLAHYFRRSYAGTSVVLARTSSGQTSDAALAAGLGAPVLVVSSSASSPTTGLVQRSPQWPLVVAFGSTTRVTATALARVRDA
;
A
#
# COMPACT_ATOMS: atom_id res chain seq x y z
N MET A 1 4.24 -11.12 27.43
CA MET A 1 4.68 -12.18 28.38
C MET A 1 3.56 -13.20 28.46
N PRO A 2 3.81 -14.49 28.21
CA PRO A 2 2.77 -15.51 28.06
C PRO A 2 2.58 -16.34 29.35
N ASP A 3 1.39 -16.91 29.52
CA ASP A 3 1.09 -17.88 30.59
C ASP A 3 0.43 -19.12 29.97
N PRO A 4 0.99 -20.34 30.15
CA PRO A 4 0.40 -21.61 29.71
C PRO A 4 -0.23 -22.37 30.88
N LEU A 5 -1.08 -23.37 30.60
CA LEU A 5 -1.25 -24.66 31.31
C LEU A 5 -2.68 -25.24 31.13
N ARG A 6 -2.84 -26.38 30.45
CA ARG A 6 -2.87 -27.74 31.03
C ARG A 6 -3.37 -28.80 30.03
N ARG A 7 -2.68 -29.95 30.06
CA ARG A 7 -2.94 -31.23 29.36
C ARG A 7 -3.98 -32.08 30.11
N ARG A 8 -4.62 -33.05 29.42
CA ARG A 8 -4.58 -34.50 29.76
C ARG A 8 -5.33 -35.41 28.73
N CYS A 9 -4.51 -36.21 28.03
CA CYS A 9 -4.51 -37.66 27.68
C CYS A 9 -5.74 -38.59 27.56
N LEU A 10 -5.59 -39.48 26.53
CA LEU A 10 -5.99 -40.90 26.31
C LEU A 10 -7.49 -41.25 26.21
N THR A 11 -7.97 -42.18 25.34
CA THR A 11 -7.50 -43.54 25.00
C THR A 11 -8.10 -44.04 23.66
N ALA A 12 -7.47 -45.03 23.02
CA ALA A 12 -7.89 -45.72 21.79
C ALA A 12 -8.63 -47.05 22.05
N LEU A 13 -9.45 -47.54 21.09
CA LEU A 13 -9.85 -48.95 20.99
C LEU A 13 -10.29 -49.35 19.56
N LEU A 14 -9.98 -50.61 19.21
CA LEU A 14 -9.95 -51.26 17.90
C LEU A 14 -11.31 -51.76 17.35
N GLY A 15 -11.47 -51.67 16.03
CA GLY A 15 -11.64 -52.77 15.06
C GLY A 15 -12.77 -53.82 15.16
N THR A 16 -13.53 -54.00 14.07
CA THR A 16 -13.87 -55.34 13.53
C THR A 16 -14.30 -55.28 12.05
N VAL A 17 -13.93 -56.32 11.30
CA VAL A 17 -14.06 -56.54 9.85
C VAL A 17 -15.28 -57.44 9.58
N LEU A 18 -15.96 -57.25 8.44
CA LEU A 18 -16.78 -58.30 7.83
C LEU A 18 -16.65 -58.28 6.30
N THR A 19 -16.22 -59.42 5.74
CA THR A 19 -16.09 -59.72 4.32
C THR A 19 -17.24 -60.62 3.86
N VAL A 20 -17.81 -60.36 2.68
CA VAL A 20 -18.57 -61.35 1.90
C VAL A 20 -18.19 -61.20 0.43
N SER A 21 -17.69 -62.27 -0.17
CA SER A 21 -17.44 -62.43 -1.61
C SER A 21 -18.52 -63.33 -2.21
N LEU A 22 -19.05 -63.00 -3.39
CA LEU A 22 -19.71 -63.98 -4.27
C LEU A 22 -19.37 -63.69 -5.75
N VAL A 23 -19.24 -64.78 -6.50
CA VAL A 23 -18.57 -64.97 -7.80
C VAL A 23 -19.51 -64.70 -9.00
N LEU A 24 -18.88 -64.33 -10.13
CA LEU A 24 -19.39 -64.04 -11.48
C LEU A 24 -20.12 -65.21 -12.21
N VAL A 25 -20.99 -64.86 -13.18
CA VAL A 25 -21.00 -65.40 -14.58
C VAL A 25 -21.54 -64.33 -15.57
N PRO A 26 -21.01 -64.19 -16.81
CA PRO A 26 -21.37 -63.13 -17.76
C PRO A 26 -22.41 -63.58 -18.81
N SER A 27 -23.13 -62.62 -19.41
CA SER A 27 -23.70 -62.78 -20.75
C SER A 27 -23.78 -61.44 -21.48
N THR A 28 -23.39 -61.48 -22.74
CA THR A 28 -23.30 -60.41 -23.73
C THR A 28 -24.67 -60.08 -24.33
N GLY A 29 -24.97 -58.79 -24.49
CA GLY A 29 -26.08 -58.30 -25.31
C GLY A 29 -25.90 -56.80 -25.58
N ALA A 30 -25.70 -56.44 -26.84
CA ALA A 30 -25.33 -55.10 -27.26
C ALA A 30 -26.53 -54.14 -27.40
N ARG A 31 -26.24 -52.86 -27.10
CA ARG A 31 -26.84 -51.59 -27.57
C ARG A 31 -28.25 -51.20 -27.11
N ALA A 32 -28.27 -50.18 -26.25
CA ALA A 32 -29.15 -49.02 -26.40
C ALA A 32 -28.33 -47.74 -26.11
N ALA A 33 -28.40 -46.76 -27.01
CA ALA A 33 -27.72 -45.48 -26.89
C ALA A 33 -28.39 -44.64 -25.78
N THR A 34 -27.62 -44.22 -24.79
CA THR A 34 -28.01 -43.19 -23.83
C THR A 34 -26.98 -42.07 -23.83
N THR A 35 -27.48 -40.89 -24.15
CA THR A 35 -26.80 -39.60 -24.07
C THR A 35 -26.29 -39.36 -22.65
N SER A 36 -24.98 -39.40 -22.45
CA SER A 36 -24.33 -38.94 -21.22
C SER A 36 -24.37 -37.42 -21.18
N ALA A 37 -25.26 -36.89 -20.35
CA ALA A 37 -25.17 -35.51 -19.85
C ALA A 37 -23.85 -35.35 -19.08
N ALA A 38 -23.18 -34.23 -19.33
CA ALA A 38 -21.96 -33.83 -18.67
C ALA A 38 -22.18 -33.82 -17.14
N ALA A 39 -21.36 -34.57 -16.42
CA ALA A 39 -21.24 -34.43 -14.98
C ALA A 39 -20.59 -33.07 -14.70
N ASP A 40 -21.39 -32.12 -14.23
CA ASP A 40 -20.91 -30.87 -13.65
C ASP A 40 -19.94 -31.20 -12.51
N HIS A 41 -18.65 -30.96 -12.76
CA HIS A 41 -17.68 -30.85 -11.68
C HIS A 41 -17.99 -29.57 -10.90
N ALA A 42 -18.74 -29.73 -9.82
CA ALA A 42 -18.86 -28.72 -8.78
C ALA A 42 -17.45 -28.33 -8.32
N VAL A 43 -16.99 -27.17 -8.79
CA VAL A 43 -15.78 -26.52 -8.32
C VAL A 43 -16.03 -26.17 -6.86
N SER A 44 -15.40 -26.89 -5.95
CA SER A 44 -15.26 -26.48 -4.56
C SER A 44 -14.63 -25.09 -4.53
N SER A 45 -15.45 -24.07 -4.29
CA SER A 45 -15.00 -22.69 -4.10
C SER A 45 -14.29 -22.62 -2.75
N ALA A 46 -12.97 -22.79 -2.76
CA ALA A 46 -12.14 -22.37 -1.63
C ALA A 46 -12.56 -20.95 -1.25
N ALA A 47 -12.91 -20.73 0.02
CA ALA A 47 -13.28 -19.41 0.50
C ALA A 47 -12.20 -18.40 0.05
N PRO A 48 -12.59 -17.25 -0.54
CA PRO A 48 -11.61 -16.30 -1.04
C PRO A 48 -10.66 -15.92 0.11
N GLY A 49 -9.36 -16.12 -0.13
CA GLY A 49 -8.30 -15.79 0.81
C GLY A 49 -8.36 -14.32 1.23
N PRO A 50 -7.63 -13.92 2.28
CA PRO A 50 -7.68 -12.56 2.79
C PRO A 50 -7.25 -11.52 1.74
N TRP A 51 -7.90 -10.36 1.79
CA TRP A 51 -7.59 -9.21 0.96
C TRP A 51 -6.37 -8.49 1.51
N THR A 52 -5.36 -8.26 0.67
CA THR A 52 -4.17 -7.48 1.05
C THR A 52 -4.33 -6.04 0.57
N PHE A 53 -4.32 -5.10 1.50
CA PHE A 53 -4.29 -3.67 1.22
C PHE A 53 -2.89 -3.13 1.47
N SER A 54 -2.48 -2.14 0.68
CA SER A 54 -1.26 -1.37 0.90
C SER A 54 -1.53 0.11 0.70
N GLY A 55 -0.70 0.95 1.30
CA GLY A 55 -0.88 2.39 1.22
C GLY A 55 0.18 3.16 1.99
N ALA A 56 -0.09 4.42 2.25
CA ALA A 56 0.75 5.31 3.05
C ALA A 56 -0.08 6.11 4.05
N GLY A 57 0.51 6.69 5.09
CA GLY A 57 -0.20 7.50 6.07
C GLY A 57 -0.84 6.70 7.20
N PHE A 58 -1.30 7.42 8.22
CA PHE A 58 -2.03 6.87 9.36
C PHE A 58 -2.98 7.93 9.93
N GLY A 59 -4.28 7.60 9.96
CA GLY A 59 -5.36 8.50 10.34
C GLY A 59 -6.07 9.13 9.14
N HIS A 60 -6.76 10.24 9.38
CA HIS A 60 -7.60 10.92 8.39
C HIS A 60 -6.82 11.82 7.42
N GLY A 61 -5.60 12.24 7.77
CA GLY A 61 -4.73 13.00 6.86
C GLY A 61 -5.14 14.46 6.66
N VAL A 62 -6.11 14.98 7.41
CA VAL A 62 -6.53 16.39 7.36
C VAL A 62 -5.70 17.19 8.37
N GLY A 63 -5.25 18.38 7.97
CA GLY A 63 -4.45 19.26 8.82
C GLY A 63 -3.04 18.73 9.08
N MET A 64 -2.52 18.88 10.30
CA MET A 64 -1.10 18.64 10.58
C MET A 64 -0.73 17.15 10.60
N SER A 65 0.31 16.79 9.86
CA SER A 65 0.98 15.48 9.92
C SER A 65 2.01 15.46 11.04
N GLN A 66 1.82 14.64 12.07
CA GLN A 66 2.73 14.59 13.23
C GLN A 66 4.15 14.19 12.83
N TYR A 67 4.30 13.12 12.02
CA TYR A 67 5.61 12.74 11.49
C TYR A 67 6.18 13.74 10.50
N GLY A 68 5.34 14.47 9.76
CA GLY A 68 5.80 15.57 8.92
C GLY A 68 6.32 16.75 9.74
N ALA A 69 5.66 17.08 10.86
CA ALA A 69 6.13 18.09 11.82
C ALA A 69 7.46 17.69 12.47
N LEU A 70 7.65 16.41 12.82
CA LEU A 70 8.93 15.87 13.30
C LEU A 70 10.06 16.12 12.29
N ALA A 71 9.84 15.76 11.03
CA ALA A 71 10.84 15.93 9.98
C ALA A 71 11.15 17.41 9.70
N GLN A 72 10.14 18.28 9.71
CA GLN A 72 10.33 19.72 9.60
C GLN A 72 11.13 20.30 10.78
N ALA A 73 10.85 19.88 12.00
CA ALA A 73 11.60 20.32 13.19
C ALA A 73 13.06 19.83 13.16
N LYS A 74 13.31 18.59 12.70
CA LYS A 74 14.69 18.10 12.47
C LYS A 74 15.43 18.89 11.39
N ALA A 75 14.71 19.47 10.44
CA ALA A 75 15.24 20.37 9.43
C ALA A 75 15.35 21.84 9.90
N GLY A 76 15.15 22.11 11.20
CA GLY A 76 15.34 23.43 11.80
C GLY A 76 14.16 24.40 11.67
N ARG A 77 12.98 23.93 11.22
CA ARG A 77 11.79 24.79 11.12
C ARG A 77 11.18 25.06 12.50
N SER A 78 10.71 26.30 12.71
CA SER A 78 10.03 26.69 13.95
C SER A 78 8.61 26.11 14.02
N ALA A 79 8.02 26.10 15.23
CA ALA A 79 6.64 25.67 15.42
C ALA A 79 5.64 26.49 14.56
N GLN A 80 5.81 27.81 14.46
CA GLN A 80 4.93 28.64 13.63
C GLN A 80 5.07 28.31 12.14
N GLN A 81 6.30 28.05 11.67
CA GLN A 81 6.55 27.63 10.28
C GLN A 81 5.96 26.27 9.94
N ILE A 82 5.89 25.36 10.92
CA ILE A 82 5.25 24.05 10.80
C ILE A 82 3.72 24.23 10.74
N LEU A 83 3.14 24.99 11.68
CA LEU A 83 1.70 25.25 11.73
C LEU A 83 1.21 25.94 10.45
N ALA A 84 1.88 27.00 10.00
CA ALA A 84 1.52 27.75 8.80
C ALA A 84 1.63 26.91 7.50
N PHE A 85 2.46 25.86 7.50
CA PHE A 85 2.54 24.92 6.37
C PHE A 85 1.26 24.08 6.24
N TYR A 86 0.72 23.59 7.36
CA TYR A 86 -0.46 22.72 7.39
C TYR A 86 -1.79 23.48 7.45
N TYR A 87 -1.81 24.61 8.15
CA TYR A 87 -2.98 25.48 8.30
C TYR A 87 -2.77 26.76 7.50
N ARG A 88 -3.02 26.71 6.20
CA ARG A 88 -2.71 27.83 5.30
C ARG A 88 -3.60 29.04 5.58
N GLY A 89 -3.00 30.23 5.46
CA GLY A 89 -3.71 31.49 5.66
C GLY A 89 -4.05 31.81 7.11
N THR A 90 -3.49 31.06 8.08
CA THR A 90 -3.66 31.35 9.51
C THR A 90 -2.56 32.25 10.05
N THR A 91 -2.90 33.05 11.05
CA THR A 91 -1.98 33.76 11.93
C THR A 91 -1.69 32.91 13.17
N TYR A 92 -0.74 33.33 14.02
CA TYR A 92 -0.40 32.67 15.27
C TYR A 92 -0.47 33.69 16.41
N ASP A 93 -1.63 33.79 17.05
CA ASP A 93 -1.94 34.90 17.96
C ASP A 93 -2.42 34.43 19.33
N ALA A 94 -2.35 35.34 20.29
CA ALA A 94 -2.82 35.14 21.66
C ALA A 94 -4.36 35.00 21.73
N VAL A 95 -4.82 34.14 22.62
CA VAL A 95 -6.22 33.95 23.03
C VAL A 95 -6.31 33.76 24.55
N PRO A 96 -7.44 34.13 25.18
CA PRO A 96 -7.69 33.74 26.57
C PRO A 96 -7.68 32.22 26.71
N ASP A 97 -6.91 31.71 27.68
CA ASP A 97 -6.71 30.28 27.95
C ASP A 97 -7.06 29.92 29.42
N THR A 98 -8.00 30.67 30.00
CA THR A 98 -8.40 30.53 31.42
C THR A 98 -9.53 29.52 31.62
N GLN A 99 -9.95 28.80 30.58
CA GLN A 99 -11.14 27.97 30.65
C GLN A 99 -10.88 26.64 31.37
N THR A 100 -11.93 26.10 31.98
CA THR A 100 -11.93 24.72 32.48
C THR A 100 -12.37 23.77 31.38
N ILE A 101 -11.52 22.81 31.04
CA ILE A 101 -11.85 21.70 30.15
C ILE A 101 -12.30 20.46 30.93
N ARG A 102 -13.29 19.74 30.38
CA ARG A 102 -13.88 18.54 30.97
C ARG A 102 -13.44 17.33 30.16
N VAL A 103 -12.62 16.47 30.75
CA VAL A 103 -11.99 15.32 30.07
C VAL A 103 -12.58 14.02 30.60
N ASN A 104 -13.26 13.26 29.75
CA ASN A 104 -13.80 11.96 30.12
C ASN A 104 -12.69 10.90 30.13
N ILE A 105 -12.43 10.32 31.30
CA ILE A 105 -11.41 9.28 31.56
C ILE A 105 -12.01 7.93 32.00
N VAL A 106 -13.31 7.89 32.26
CA VAL A 106 -14.08 6.66 32.53
C VAL A 106 -15.31 6.68 31.65
N ARG A 107 -15.35 5.79 30.66
CA ARG A 107 -16.39 5.75 29.63
C ARG A 107 -17.21 4.48 29.70
N GLY A 108 -18.55 4.63 29.79
CA GLY A 108 -19.47 3.50 29.64
C GLY A 108 -19.20 2.33 30.59
N ARG A 109 -18.76 2.59 31.83
CA ARG A 109 -18.47 1.55 32.82
C ARG A 109 -19.64 1.38 33.80
N THR A 110 -19.91 0.16 34.23
CA THR A 110 -20.96 -0.11 35.24
C THR A 110 -20.52 0.32 36.65
N SER A 111 -19.22 0.31 36.92
CA SER A 111 -18.61 0.80 38.16
C SER A 111 -17.19 1.32 37.92
N THR A 112 -16.68 2.10 38.86
CA THR A 112 -15.27 2.50 38.96
C THR A 112 -14.85 2.56 40.43
N SER A 113 -13.57 2.80 40.69
CA SER A 113 -13.06 2.95 42.04
C SER A 113 -12.03 4.07 42.10
N VAL A 114 -12.01 4.78 43.23
CA VAL A 114 -11.04 5.83 43.51
C VAL A 114 -10.29 5.56 44.80
N VAL A 115 -8.98 5.84 44.80
CA VAL A 115 -8.09 5.67 45.95
C VAL A 115 -7.17 6.87 46.03
N GLY A 116 -7.10 7.53 47.17
CA GLY A 116 -6.11 8.58 47.39
C GLY A 116 -4.72 8.00 47.66
N ARG A 117 -3.72 8.49 46.93
CA ARG A 117 -2.32 8.10 47.06
C ARG A 117 -1.49 9.26 47.60
N THR A 118 -0.75 9.00 48.66
CA THR A 118 0.14 9.99 49.27
C THR A 118 1.28 10.32 48.31
N ARG A 119 1.43 11.60 47.98
CA ARG A 119 2.54 12.16 47.19
C ARG A 119 3.58 12.82 48.10
N SER A 120 3.14 13.43 49.19
CA SER A 120 3.98 14.02 50.22
C SER A 120 3.30 13.97 51.60
N SER A 121 4.04 14.32 52.66
CA SER A 121 3.56 14.24 54.04
C SER A 121 2.20 14.92 54.24
N GLY A 122 1.30 14.22 54.95
CA GLY A 122 -0.08 14.69 55.19
C GLY A 122 -1.03 14.55 54.00
N GLY A 123 -0.62 13.92 52.90
CA GLY A 123 -1.46 13.63 51.74
C GLY A 123 -2.03 12.21 51.71
N GLY A 124 -2.89 11.95 50.72
CA GLY A 124 -3.52 10.66 50.47
C GLY A 124 -5.02 10.62 50.79
N ALA A 125 -5.56 11.59 51.52
CA ALA A 125 -6.99 11.64 51.82
C ALA A 125 -7.80 12.18 50.63
N VAL A 126 -8.98 11.61 50.40
CA VAL A 126 -9.92 12.02 49.34
C VAL A 126 -11.28 12.32 49.97
N ARG A 127 -11.87 13.45 49.57
CA ARG A 127 -13.25 13.80 49.93
C ARG A 127 -14.15 13.57 48.73
N VAL A 128 -15.22 12.84 48.94
CA VAL A 128 -16.25 12.57 47.93
C VAL A 128 -17.56 13.18 48.37
N THR A 129 -18.24 13.91 47.48
CA THR A 129 -19.52 14.58 47.78
C THR A 129 -20.64 14.14 46.84
N ALA A 130 -21.85 14.14 47.37
CA ALA A 130 -23.11 13.89 46.67
C ALA A 130 -24.14 14.92 47.14
N GLY A 131 -24.32 16.01 46.40
CA GLY A 131 -25.09 17.17 46.88
C GLY A 131 -24.45 17.77 48.14
N GLN A 132 -25.21 17.80 49.24
CA GLN A 132 -24.73 18.31 50.54
C GLN A 132 -24.03 17.25 51.39
N THR A 133 -24.12 15.98 51.02
CA THR A 133 -23.52 14.88 51.79
C THR A 133 -22.07 14.67 51.38
N SER A 134 -21.17 14.49 52.36
CA SER A 134 -19.75 14.23 52.12
C SER A 134 -19.27 12.97 52.82
N MET A 135 -18.40 12.22 52.16
CA MET A 135 -17.64 11.09 52.68
C MET A 135 -16.15 11.43 52.59
N ARG A 136 -15.39 11.16 53.65
CA ARG A 136 -13.93 11.24 53.64
C ARG A 136 -13.35 9.83 53.65
N ALA A 137 -12.43 9.57 52.73
CA ALA A 137 -11.57 8.41 52.74
C ALA A 137 -10.14 8.83 53.12
N ASP A 138 -9.55 8.11 54.06
CA ASP A 138 -8.16 8.26 54.47
C ASP A 138 -7.19 7.60 53.46
N PRO A 139 -5.88 7.88 53.54
CA PRO A 139 -4.90 7.38 52.58
C PRO A 139 -4.99 5.88 52.34
N GLY A 140 -5.07 5.49 51.06
CA GLY A 140 -5.15 4.07 50.65
C GLY A 140 -6.53 3.42 50.76
N GLN A 141 -7.51 4.05 51.40
CA GLN A 141 -8.88 3.55 51.43
C GLN A 141 -9.50 3.63 50.02
N THR A 142 -10.29 2.60 49.67
CA THR A 142 -10.92 2.48 48.36
C THR A 142 -12.39 2.86 48.44
N ILE A 143 -12.79 3.81 47.59
CA ILE A 143 -14.19 4.17 47.38
C ILE A 143 -14.63 3.51 46.08
N SER A 144 -15.60 2.60 46.18
CA SER A 144 -16.27 1.99 45.02
C SER A 144 -17.44 2.87 44.59
N ILE A 145 -17.54 3.16 43.30
CA ILE A 145 -18.57 4.03 42.74
C ILE A 145 -19.34 3.26 41.67
N GLY A 146 -20.65 3.16 41.84
CA GLY A 146 -21.53 2.39 40.96
C GLY A 146 -22.79 3.16 40.60
N ARG A 147 -23.44 2.74 39.50
CA ARG A 147 -24.76 3.26 39.13
C ARG A 147 -25.87 2.61 39.95
N SER A 148 -26.86 3.40 40.36
CA SER A 148 -28.11 2.93 40.99
C SER A 148 -29.30 3.69 40.41
N GLY A 149 -29.93 3.13 39.38
CA GLY A 149 -31.02 3.78 38.64
C GLY A 149 -30.54 5.06 37.94
N ALA A 150 -31.17 6.20 38.29
CA ALA A 150 -30.76 7.54 37.85
C ALA A 150 -29.69 8.19 38.75
N ALA A 151 -29.26 7.51 39.81
CA ALA A 151 -28.27 8.00 40.77
C ALA A 151 -26.92 7.31 40.61
N VAL A 152 -25.91 7.91 41.21
CA VAL A 152 -24.58 7.35 41.43
C VAL A 152 -24.41 7.15 42.94
N VAL A 153 -23.86 5.99 43.33
CA VAL A 153 -23.64 5.62 44.73
C VAL A 153 -22.14 5.40 44.92
N ALA A 154 -21.57 6.03 45.94
CA ALA A 154 -20.21 5.80 46.39
C ALA A 154 -20.23 5.10 47.75
N THR A 155 -19.46 4.01 47.88
CA THR A 155 -19.40 3.18 49.09
C THR A 155 -17.96 2.98 49.55
N CYS A 156 -17.74 3.05 50.86
CA CYS A 156 -16.47 2.77 51.52
C CYS A 156 -16.77 2.19 52.91
N SER A 157 -16.39 0.94 53.16
CA SER A 157 -16.75 0.22 54.39
C SER A 157 -16.13 0.80 55.67
N THR A 158 -15.03 1.54 55.53
CA THR A 158 -14.27 2.13 56.64
C THR A 158 -14.44 3.65 56.74
N CYS A 159 -15.26 4.25 55.88
CA CYS A 159 -15.51 5.68 55.86
C CYS A 159 -16.80 6.02 56.61
N THR A 160 -16.91 7.26 57.08
CA THR A 160 -18.13 7.80 57.69
C THR A 160 -18.64 8.99 56.86
N PRO A 161 -19.88 8.95 56.33
CA PRO A 161 -20.76 7.78 56.22
C PRO A 161 -20.19 6.70 55.29
N THR A 162 -20.65 5.45 55.42
CA THR A 162 -20.15 4.31 54.62
C THR A 162 -20.71 4.27 53.19
N SER A 163 -21.78 5.02 52.93
CA SER A 163 -22.42 5.14 51.62
C SER A 163 -22.98 6.55 51.42
N ILE A 164 -22.79 7.11 50.23
CA ILE A 164 -23.42 8.36 49.79
C ILE A 164 -24.02 8.18 48.40
N ARG A 165 -25.15 8.85 48.14
CA ARG A 165 -25.92 8.73 46.89
C ARG A 165 -26.32 10.11 46.39
N GLY A 166 -26.23 10.32 45.07
CA GLY A 166 -26.66 11.56 44.43
C GLY A 166 -26.80 11.44 42.92
N THR A 167 -27.17 12.53 42.25
CA THR A 167 -27.21 12.60 40.78
C THR A 167 -25.81 12.66 40.16
N SER A 168 -24.81 13.06 40.95
CA SER A 168 -23.39 12.99 40.63
C SER A 168 -22.57 12.72 41.89
N ILE A 169 -21.38 12.15 41.71
CA ILE A 169 -20.37 12.01 42.74
C ILE A 169 -19.16 12.85 42.37
N THR A 170 -18.70 13.72 43.27
CA THR A 170 -17.52 14.57 43.04
C THR A 170 -16.41 14.22 44.02
N ALA A 171 -15.26 13.80 43.51
CA ALA A 171 -14.05 13.57 44.29
C ALA A 171 -13.12 14.78 44.24
N THR A 172 -12.63 15.20 45.41
CA THR A 172 -11.69 16.31 45.61
C THR A 172 -10.58 15.89 46.58
N TRP A 173 -9.38 16.45 46.40
CA TRP A 173 -8.22 16.18 47.25
C TRP A 173 -7.28 17.38 47.23
N ASP A 174 -6.27 17.35 48.11
CA ASP A 174 -5.16 18.29 48.07
C ASP A 174 -4.18 17.90 46.97
N GLU A 175 -4.19 18.62 45.84
CA GLU A 175 -3.40 18.31 44.63
C GLU A 175 -1.88 18.42 44.85
N GLN A 176 -1.43 19.17 45.86
CA GLN A 176 -0.01 19.29 46.18
C GLN A 176 0.50 18.04 46.90
N ARG A 177 -0.36 17.40 47.69
CA ARG A 177 0.02 16.29 48.58
C ARG A 177 -0.55 14.94 48.16
N THR A 178 -1.52 14.90 47.26
CA THR A 178 -2.29 13.69 46.93
C THR A 178 -2.44 13.51 45.42
N GLU A 179 -2.34 12.27 44.96
CA GLU A 179 -2.77 11.86 43.61
C GLU A 179 -4.00 10.95 43.74
N LEU A 180 -4.99 11.14 42.86
CA LEU A 180 -6.15 10.26 42.79
C LEU A 180 -5.82 9.08 41.88
N SER A 181 -5.91 7.86 42.41
CA SER A 181 -5.89 6.65 41.60
C SER A 181 -7.32 6.30 41.18
N VAL A 182 -7.61 6.33 39.88
CA VAL A 182 -8.88 5.89 39.29
C VAL A 182 -8.63 4.58 38.56
N SER A 183 -9.19 3.48 39.08
CA SER A 183 -8.97 2.13 38.55
C SER A 183 -7.49 1.80 38.26
N GLY A 184 -6.59 2.22 39.17
CA GLY A 184 -5.15 1.97 39.08
C GLY A 184 -4.33 3.03 38.33
N ARG A 185 -4.95 3.95 37.59
CA ARG A 185 -4.29 5.07 36.89
C ARG A 185 -4.27 6.32 37.78
N ARG A 186 -3.15 7.04 37.87
CA ARG A 186 -2.97 8.18 38.80
C ARG A 186 -3.19 9.52 38.11
N TYR A 187 -3.92 10.42 38.74
CA TYR A 187 -4.23 11.76 38.24
C TYR A 187 -3.96 12.80 39.33
N ARG A 188 -3.47 13.96 38.91
CA ARG A 188 -2.98 15.01 39.82
C ARG A 188 -4.06 16.03 40.21
N HIS A 189 -4.93 16.37 39.26
CA HIS A 189 -5.82 17.52 39.34
C HIS A 189 -7.25 17.15 39.64
N ALA A 190 -7.90 17.97 40.48
CA ALA A 190 -9.26 17.84 40.95
C ALA A 190 -10.14 18.96 40.34
N PRO A 191 -11.48 18.82 40.35
CA PRO A 191 -12.25 17.66 40.77
C PRO A 191 -12.34 16.54 39.71
N PHE A 192 -12.62 15.32 40.19
CA PHE A 192 -13.10 14.21 39.37
C PHE A 192 -14.59 13.98 39.61
N VAL A 193 -15.40 14.13 38.57
CA VAL A 193 -16.88 14.09 38.64
C VAL A 193 -17.39 12.86 37.92
N ILE A 194 -18.21 12.06 38.61
CA ILE A 194 -18.85 10.86 38.08
C ILE A 194 -20.35 11.12 37.94
N THR A 195 -20.88 10.84 36.76
CA THR A 195 -22.30 10.99 36.42
C THR A 195 -22.86 9.73 35.74
N PRO A 196 -24.17 9.49 35.79
CA PRO A 196 -24.79 8.42 35.01
C PRO A 196 -24.72 8.74 33.51
N THR A 197 -24.35 7.77 32.67
CA THR A 197 -24.48 7.90 31.20
C THR A 197 -25.97 8.06 30.84
N PRO A 198 -26.37 9.08 30.07
CA PRO A 198 -27.76 9.23 29.60
C PRO A 198 -28.22 8.01 28.80
N GLY A 199 -29.38 7.44 29.15
CA GLY A 199 -30.00 6.34 28.40
C GLY A 199 -29.31 4.97 28.49
N ALA A 200 -28.23 4.81 29.26
CA ALA A 200 -27.50 3.54 29.40
C ALA A 200 -27.28 3.16 30.88
N ALA A 201 -27.09 1.88 31.20
CA ALA A 201 -26.84 1.41 32.57
C ALA A 201 -25.38 1.58 33.04
N THR A 202 -24.71 2.66 32.58
CA THR A 202 -23.28 2.91 32.78
C THR A 202 -23.01 4.29 33.38
N LEU A 203 -21.74 4.58 33.67
CA LEU A 203 -21.22 5.82 34.25
C LEU A 203 -20.24 6.49 33.29
N GLU A 204 -20.17 7.81 33.42
CA GLU A 204 -19.16 8.68 32.83
C GLU A 204 -18.35 9.36 33.96
N GLY A 205 -17.03 9.27 33.91
CA GLY A 205 -16.13 9.92 34.86
C GLY A 205 -15.25 10.95 34.16
N VAL A 206 -15.29 12.19 34.66
CA VAL A 206 -14.77 13.37 33.99
C VAL A 206 -13.87 14.16 34.93
N LEU A 207 -12.65 14.48 34.49
CA LEU A 207 -11.77 15.44 35.17
C LEU A 207 -12.09 16.86 34.70
N HIS A 208 -12.13 17.79 35.64
CA HIS A 208 -12.18 19.22 35.34
C HIS A 208 -10.77 19.78 35.50
N LEU A 209 -10.23 20.35 34.43
CA LEU A 209 -8.83 20.76 34.35
C LEU A 209 -8.74 22.19 33.82
N ARG A 210 -7.79 22.98 34.30
CA ARG A 210 -7.37 24.19 33.58
C ARG A 210 -6.81 23.81 32.22
N LEU A 211 -7.27 24.48 31.18
CA LEU A 211 -6.84 24.18 29.81
C LEU A 211 -5.34 24.45 29.64
N ALA A 212 -4.88 25.63 30.09
CA ALA A 212 -3.53 26.14 29.84
C ALA A 212 -2.39 25.20 30.27
N ASP A 213 -2.50 24.57 31.45
CA ASP A 213 -1.37 23.93 32.13
C ASP A 213 -1.70 22.62 32.87
N GLU A 214 -2.97 22.24 33.02
CA GLU A 214 -3.32 20.94 33.63
C GLU A 214 -3.70 19.91 32.57
N TYR A 215 -4.48 20.34 31.59
CA TYR A 215 -4.89 19.50 30.48
C TYR A 215 -3.77 19.26 29.47
N LEU A 216 -3.19 20.35 28.94
CA LEU A 216 -2.18 20.27 27.89
C LEU A 216 -0.92 19.51 28.36
N ASP A 217 -0.55 19.64 29.64
CA ASP A 217 0.63 19.04 30.26
C ASP A 217 0.68 17.50 30.23
N GLN A 218 -0.45 16.83 29.99
CA GLN A 218 -0.52 15.36 29.98
C GLN A 218 -1.07 14.79 28.67
N LEU A 219 -1.05 15.58 27.59
CA LEU A 219 -1.36 15.09 26.25
C LEU A 219 -0.25 14.18 25.70
N ARG A 220 -0.65 13.06 25.13
CA ARG A 220 0.23 11.99 24.61
C ARG A 220 -0.02 11.74 23.12
N GLU A 221 -0.04 12.83 22.37
CA GLU A 221 -0.29 12.81 20.92
C GLU A 221 0.95 12.40 20.14
N VAL A 222 2.13 12.81 20.62
CA VAL A 222 3.43 12.52 20.02
C VAL A 222 4.41 12.12 21.11
N PRO A 223 5.45 11.33 20.81
CA PRO A 223 6.52 11.05 21.76
C PRO A 223 7.18 12.34 22.27
N TRP A 224 7.20 12.52 23.59
CA TRP A 224 7.81 13.70 24.23
C TRP A 224 9.34 13.79 24.04
N SER A 225 9.97 12.74 23.51
CA SER A 225 11.39 12.75 23.12
C SER A 225 11.68 13.53 21.83
N TRP A 226 10.65 13.94 21.10
CA TRP A 226 10.80 14.68 19.84
C TRP A 226 11.44 16.07 20.02
N PRO A 227 11.94 16.69 18.93
CA PRO A 227 12.52 18.03 18.98
C PRO A 227 11.50 19.08 19.44
N ALA A 228 11.97 20.13 20.11
CA ALA A 228 11.15 21.18 20.74
C ALA A 228 10.11 21.79 19.77
N ALA A 229 10.53 22.22 18.58
CA ALA A 229 9.62 22.82 17.59
C ALA A 229 8.46 21.90 17.16
N ALA A 230 8.66 20.57 17.14
CA ALA A 230 7.57 19.62 16.85
C ALA A 230 6.61 19.50 18.03
N LEU A 231 7.12 19.50 19.26
CA LEU A 231 6.31 19.47 20.48
C LEU A 231 5.51 20.77 20.63
N GLU A 232 6.13 21.92 20.39
CA GLU A 232 5.49 23.23 20.42
C GLU A 232 4.37 23.35 19.37
N ALA A 233 4.62 22.89 18.14
CA ALA A 233 3.58 22.84 17.10
C ALA A 233 2.41 21.93 17.51
N GLN A 234 2.70 20.76 18.09
CA GLN A 234 1.67 19.86 18.62
C GLN A 234 0.89 20.48 19.78
N ALA A 235 1.56 21.13 20.72
CA ALA A 235 0.92 21.80 21.87
C ALA A 235 0.00 22.93 21.41
N ALA A 236 0.45 23.76 20.47
CA ALA A 236 -0.36 24.85 19.90
C ALA A 236 -1.58 24.35 19.13
N ALA A 237 -1.42 23.31 18.29
CA ALA A 237 -2.56 22.69 17.60
C ALA A 237 -3.53 22.06 18.60
N ALA A 238 -3.02 21.38 19.62
CA ALA A 238 -3.83 20.78 20.66
C ALA A 238 -4.61 21.82 21.47
N ARG A 239 -3.97 22.95 21.82
CA ARG A 239 -4.61 24.08 22.49
C ARG A 239 -5.74 24.68 21.65
N ALA A 240 -5.52 24.91 20.36
CA ALA A 240 -6.56 25.41 19.46
C ALA A 240 -7.78 24.47 19.40
N TYR A 241 -7.53 23.16 19.29
CA TYR A 241 -8.58 22.15 19.34
C TYR A 241 -9.36 22.20 20.66
N ALA A 242 -8.66 22.21 21.79
CA ALA A 242 -9.24 22.26 23.12
C ALA A 242 -10.12 23.51 23.32
N VAL A 243 -9.62 24.70 22.98
CA VAL A 243 -10.35 25.97 23.07
C VAL A 243 -11.64 25.92 22.24
N ARG A 244 -11.58 25.33 21.03
CA ARG A 244 -12.77 25.12 20.19
C ARG A 244 -13.78 24.16 20.82
N LYS A 245 -13.34 23.06 21.42
CA LYS A 245 -14.24 22.11 22.08
C LYS A 245 -14.88 22.69 23.34
N VAL A 246 -14.16 23.50 24.11
CA VAL A 246 -14.76 24.23 25.25
C VAL A 246 -15.79 25.25 24.74
N SER A 247 -15.47 26.00 23.69
CA SER A 247 -16.39 26.99 23.11
C SER A 247 -17.67 26.38 22.52
N ALA A 248 -17.62 25.11 22.10
CA ALA A 248 -18.77 24.36 21.61
C ALA A 248 -19.70 23.85 22.73
N GLY A 249 -19.29 23.93 24.00
CA GLY A 249 -20.05 23.48 25.16
C GLY A 249 -19.89 22.00 25.50
N VAL A 250 -20.43 21.63 26.66
CA VAL A 250 -20.34 20.26 27.19
C VAL A 250 -21.26 19.33 26.41
N ARG A 251 -20.70 18.23 25.89
CA ARG A 251 -21.48 17.17 25.24
C ARG A 251 -22.27 16.38 26.28
N ALA A 252 -23.58 16.33 26.12
CA ALA A 252 -24.49 15.68 27.07
C ALA A 252 -24.21 14.18 27.21
N GLU A 253 -23.84 13.50 26.13
CA GLU A 253 -23.65 12.04 26.10
C GLU A 253 -22.43 11.54 26.90
N CYS A 254 -21.47 12.43 27.23
CA CYS A 254 -20.27 12.09 27.99
C CYS A 254 -20.00 13.00 29.18
N ALA A 255 -20.86 14.00 29.41
CA ALA A 255 -20.66 15.10 30.35
C ALA A 255 -19.30 15.82 30.18
N CYS A 256 -18.76 15.85 28.96
CA CYS A 256 -17.38 16.22 28.67
C CYS A 256 -17.22 17.14 27.46
N HIS A 257 -16.14 17.93 27.42
CA HIS A 257 -15.70 18.63 26.21
C HIS A 257 -14.94 17.66 25.29
N VAL A 258 -14.07 16.83 25.87
CA VAL A 258 -13.18 15.90 25.15
C VAL A 258 -13.10 14.55 25.85
N ARG A 259 -12.85 13.48 25.10
CA ARG A 259 -12.51 12.14 25.62
C ARG A 259 -11.01 11.95 25.63
N ASP A 260 -10.49 11.11 26.52
CA ASP A 260 -9.06 10.85 26.74
C ASP A 260 -8.38 9.93 25.70
N GLY A 261 -8.92 9.86 24.48
CA GLY A 261 -8.47 8.92 23.46
C GLY A 261 -8.56 9.48 22.04
N VAL A 262 -8.21 8.64 21.06
CA VAL A 262 -8.06 9.01 19.63
C VAL A 262 -9.30 9.58 18.94
N SER A 263 -10.47 9.55 19.60
CA SER A 263 -11.67 10.23 19.11
C SER A 263 -11.62 11.74 19.32
N ASP A 264 -10.85 12.20 20.31
CA ASP A 264 -10.58 13.61 20.59
C ASP A 264 -9.06 13.79 20.77
N GLN A 265 -8.56 13.85 22.02
CA GLN A 265 -7.13 13.96 22.29
C GLN A 265 -6.73 13.00 23.40
N VAL A 266 -5.58 12.34 23.24
CA VAL A 266 -5.08 11.35 24.18
C VAL A 266 -4.56 12.05 25.43
N TYR A 267 -5.37 12.05 26.49
CA TYR A 267 -4.99 12.55 27.81
C TYR A 267 -4.62 11.37 28.72
N GLY A 268 -3.48 11.46 29.39
CA GLY A 268 -2.94 10.37 30.19
C GLY A 268 -3.00 10.59 31.70
N PRO A 269 -2.73 9.53 32.48
CA PRO A 269 -2.36 9.67 33.88
C PRO A 269 -0.94 10.25 34.01
N VAL A 270 -0.57 10.55 35.25
CA VAL A 270 0.80 10.89 35.65
C VAL A 270 1.76 9.84 35.05
N PRO A 271 2.76 10.27 34.26
CA PRO A 271 3.64 9.38 33.54
C PRO A 271 4.56 8.61 34.49
N LEU A 272 4.90 7.39 34.07
CA LEU A 272 5.80 6.48 34.79
C LEU A 272 6.88 5.96 33.83
N GLY A 273 7.97 5.43 34.37
CA GLY A 273 9.05 4.83 33.58
C GLY A 273 9.72 5.83 32.63
N GLY A 274 10.16 5.35 31.45
CA GLY A 274 10.94 6.16 30.51
C GLY A 274 10.20 7.34 29.88
N GLU A 275 8.88 7.39 29.95
CA GLU A 275 8.10 8.54 29.50
C GLU A 275 8.24 9.73 30.46
N ALA A 276 8.31 9.48 31.78
CA ALA A 276 8.48 10.51 32.79
C ALA A 276 9.78 11.31 32.58
N THR A 277 10.82 10.69 32.02
CA THR A 277 12.10 11.33 31.66
C THR A 277 11.93 12.49 30.69
N TYR A 278 10.95 12.44 29.79
CA TYR A 278 10.73 13.47 28.78
C TYR A 278 9.57 14.42 29.11
N TRP A 279 8.90 14.22 30.26
CA TRP A 279 7.73 15.01 30.62
C TRP A 279 8.06 16.50 30.75
N SER A 280 9.17 16.86 31.39
CA SER A 280 9.60 18.26 31.53
C SER A 280 9.84 18.95 30.18
N ARG A 281 10.29 18.19 29.16
CA ARG A 281 10.44 18.72 27.79
C ARG A 281 9.08 19.03 27.16
N TRP A 282 8.09 18.17 27.36
CA TRP A 282 6.72 18.45 26.91
C TRP A 282 6.13 19.66 27.62
N GLN A 283 6.24 19.74 28.96
CA GLN A 283 5.76 20.88 29.73
C GLN A 283 6.43 22.19 29.29
N SER A 284 7.73 22.15 28.96
CA SER A 284 8.44 23.29 28.40
C SER A 284 7.82 23.75 27.07
N ALA A 285 7.45 22.83 26.18
CA ALA A 285 6.80 23.16 24.91
C ALA A 285 5.39 23.75 25.12
N VAL A 286 4.63 23.26 26.10
CA VAL A 286 3.32 23.83 26.48
C VAL A 286 3.48 25.27 26.98
N ALA A 287 4.47 25.51 27.84
CA ALA A 287 4.80 26.81 28.42
C ALA A 287 5.34 27.84 27.41
N VAL A 288 6.11 27.42 26.40
CA VAL A 288 6.50 28.31 25.29
C VAL A 288 5.28 28.84 24.54
N GLY A 289 4.21 28.03 24.47
CA GLY A 289 2.97 28.40 23.82
C GLY A 289 2.02 29.26 24.66
N GLY A 290 2.34 29.64 25.91
CA GLY A 290 1.42 30.45 26.71
C GLY A 290 1.75 30.59 28.20
N SER A 291 0.91 31.34 28.90
CA SER A 291 0.88 31.49 30.35
C SER A 291 -0.39 30.84 30.93
N SER A 292 -0.61 30.97 32.24
CA SER A 292 -1.84 30.52 32.90
C SER A 292 -3.12 31.24 32.44
N THR A 293 -3.01 32.34 31.70
CA THR A 293 -4.15 33.15 31.26
C THR A 293 -4.23 33.34 29.75
N THR A 294 -3.11 33.18 29.05
CA THR A 294 -2.99 33.49 27.63
C THR A 294 -2.30 32.36 26.90
N GLY A 295 -2.91 31.84 25.85
CA GLY A 295 -2.33 30.83 24.98
C GLY A 295 -2.15 31.35 23.57
N TYR A 296 -1.12 30.90 22.86
CA TYR A 296 -0.92 31.19 21.44
C TYR A 296 -1.40 30.01 20.61
N VAL A 297 -2.22 30.32 19.59
CA VAL A 297 -2.88 29.33 18.74
C VAL A 297 -2.96 29.81 17.28
N PRO A 298 -3.02 28.90 16.30
CA PRO A 298 -3.37 29.26 14.94
C PRO A 298 -4.80 29.86 14.86
N ARG A 299 -4.95 30.98 14.16
CA ARG A 299 -6.24 31.66 13.94
C ARG A 299 -6.47 31.96 12.46
N TYR A 300 -7.73 31.88 12.02
CA TYR A 300 -8.14 32.28 10.69
C TYR A 300 -9.20 33.36 10.79
N GLN A 301 -8.97 34.52 10.14
CA GLN A 301 -9.88 35.68 10.22
C GLN A 301 -10.23 36.06 11.68
N GLY A 302 -9.24 36.04 12.57
CA GLY A 302 -9.43 36.35 13.98
C GLY A 302 -10.17 35.28 14.79
N GLN A 303 -10.52 34.13 14.23
CA GLN A 303 -11.15 33.02 14.97
C GLN A 303 -10.16 31.89 15.21
N VAL A 304 -10.24 31.23 16.37
CA VAL A 304 -9.44 30.01 16.64
C VAL A 304 -9.84 28.94 15.65
N ILE A 305 -8.86 28.30 15.00
CA ILE A 305 -9.16 27.25 14.04
C ILE A 305 -9.52 25.94 14.72
N GLU A 306 -10.26 25.07 14.02
CA GLU A 306 -10.27 23.65 14.36
C GLU A 306 -8.98 22.99 13.83
N ALA A 307 -7.95 22.95 14.69
CA ALA A 307 -6.63 22.44 14.35
C ALA A 307 -6.60 20.90 14.37
N LEU A 308 -7.08 20.29 13.28
CA LEU A 308 -7.05 18.83 13.11
C LEU A 308 -5.65 18.33 12.79
N TYR A 309 -5.29 17.15 13.30
CA TYR A 309 -4.01 16.52 13.05
C TYR A 309 -4.13 14.99 13.02
N SER A 310 -3.18 14.34 12.36
CA SER A 310 -3.10 12.88 12.30
C SER A 310 -1.65 12.41 12.33
N SER A 311 -1.44 11.14 12.68
CA SER A 311 -0.09 10.58 12.83
C SER A 311 0.76 10.79 11.59
N SER A 312 0.24 10.47 10.41
CA SER A 312 1.00 10.56 9.17
C SER A 312 0.10 10.86 7.99
N SER A 313 0.49 11.85 7.17
CA SER A 313 -0.13 12.12 5.88
C SER A 313 0.33 11.13 4.79
N GLY A 314 1.47 10.46 4.97
CA GLY A 314 2.03 9.55 3.98
C GLY A 314 2.51 10.24 2.70
N GLY A 315 2.70 11.56 2.73
CA GLY A 315 3.22 12.34 1.60
C GLY A 315 2.32 13.48 1.12
N ARG A 316 1.04 13.50 1.54
CA ARG A 316 0.09 14.55 1.18
C ARG A 316 -1.08 14.59 2.16
N THR A 317 -1.46 15.78 2.61
CA THR A 317 -2.68 15.95 3.42
C THR A 317 -3.91 16.06 2.52
N VAL A 318 -5.09 15.81 3.08
CA VAL A 318 -6.36 15.78 2.36
C VAL A 318 -7.25 16.96 2.77
N ASN A 319 -8.20 17.34 1.91
CA ASN A 319 -9.19 18.35 2.26
C ASN A 319 -10.18 17.81 3.29
N ASN A 320 -10.79 18.68 4.10
CA ASN A 320 -11.77 18.25 5.09
C ASN A 320 -13.01 17.60 4.45
N GLU A 321 -13.52 18.14 3.34
CA GLU A 321 -14.71 17.65 2.65
C GLU A 321 -14.47 16.30 1.92
N ASP A 322 -13.22 15.96 1.66
CA ASP A 322 -12.83 14.67 1.09
C ASP A 322 -12.88 13.54 2.16
N VAL A 323 -13.04 13.88 3.44
CA VAL A 323 -13.07 12.94 4.58
C VAL A 323 -14.42 12.94 5.29
N TRP A 324 -14.96 14.13 5.57
CA TRP A 324 -16.24 14.30 6.23
C TRP A 324 -17.17 15.17 5.39
N PRO A 325 -18.47 14.84 5.29
CA PRO A 325 -19.43 15.70 4.62
C PRO A 325 -19.44 17.10 5.25
N GLY A 326 -19.37 18.15 4.43
CA GLY A 326 -19.40 19.52 4.91
C GLY A 326 -18.82 20.51 3.91
N ALA A 327 -18.93 21.80 4.24
CA ALA A 327 -18.35 22.85 3.42
C ALA A 327 -16.81 22.82 3.47
N PRO A 328 -16.12 23.20 2.38
CA PRO A 328 -14.68 23.41 2.39
C PRO A 328 -14.26 24.39 3.50
N VAL A 329 -13.32 23.98 4.35
CA VAL A 329 -12.73 24.82 5.40
C VAL A 329 -11.44 25.46 4.88
N PRO A 330 -11.32 26.80 4.85
CA PRO A 330 -10.22 27.50 4.15
C PRO A 330 -8.81 27.14 4.62
N TYR A 331 -8.64 26.80 5.90
CA TYR A 331 -7.36 26.44 6.49
C TYR A 331 -7.11 24.92 6.57
N LEU A 332 -8.07 24.06 6.19
CA LEU A 332 -7.93 22.60 6.15
C LEU A 332 -7.90 22.09 4.70
N ARG A 333 -6.96 22.63 3.93
CA ARG A 333 -6.74 22.26 2.52
C ARG A 333 -5.56 21.32 2.37
N GLY A 334 -5.68 20.35 1.48
CA GLY A 334 -4.63 19.37 1.21
C GLY A 334 -3.36 19.99 0.63
N VAL A 335 -2.20 19.66 1.21
CA VAL A 335 -0.87 20.13 0.81
C VAL A 335 0.05 18.94 0.52
N ALA A 336 0.96 19.10 -0.45
CA ALA A 336 2.03 18.13 -0.65
C ALA A 336 2.96 18.15 0.56
N ASP A 337 3.22 17.00 1.17
CA ASP A 337 3.93 16.85 2.44
C ASP A 337 5.06 15.81 2.31
N SER A 338 6.10 16.17 1.57
CA SER A 338 7.31 15.34 1.44
C SER A 338 8.03 15.11 2.78
N TRP A 339 7.74 15.90 3.81
CA TRP A 339 8.29 15.71 5.16
C TRP A 339 7.77 14.42 5.80
N SER A 340 6.55 14.00 5.45
CA SER A 340 5.97 12.73 5.92
C SER A 340 6.49 11.50 5.16
N THR A 341 7.39 11.63 4.19
CA THR A 341 7.98 10.47 3.49
C THR A 341 9.38 10.08 3.99
N THR A 342 9.87 10.73 5.05
CA THR A 342 11.20 10.48 5.61
C THR A 342 11.30 9.11 6.31
N ALA A 343 12.52 8.61 6.49
CA ALA A 343 12.76 7.29 7.09
C ALA A 343 12.28 7.17 8.54
N ASP A 344 12.25 8.28 9.28
CA ASP A 344 11.74 8.37 10.66
C ASP A 344 10.23 8.10 10.75
N ASN A 345 9.51 8.21 9.62
CA ASN A 345 8.09 7.88 9.56
C ASN A 345 7.92 6.38 9.23
N PRO A 346 7.51 5.54 10.20
CA PRO A 346 7.21 4.13 9.93
C PRO A 346 5.90 3.96 9.14
N ARG A 347 5.09 5.01 9.03
CA ARG A 347 3.82 5.04 8.30
C ARG A 347 3.96 5.66 6.90
N ARG A 348 5.18 5.83 6.38
CA ARG A 348 5.38 6.23 4.98
C ARG A 348 4.86 5.18 3.98
N THR A 349 4.80 3.92 4.42
CA THR A 349 4.11 2.82 3.75
C THR A 349 3.49 1.91 4.81
N TRP A 350 2.44 1.17 4.45
CA TRP A 350 1.85 0.13 5.27
C TRP A 350 1.25 -0.97 4.39
N SER A 351 1.11 -2.17 4.95
CA SER A 351 0.36 -3.27 4.38
C SER A 351 -0.53 -3.88 5.45
N ALA A 352 -1.75 -4.28 5.09
CA ALA A 352 -2.73 -4.85 6.01
C ALA A 352 -3.50 -5.99 5.33
N SER A 353 -3.71 -7.07 6.06
CA SER A 353 -4.54 -8.20 5.64
C SER A 353 -5.93 -8.07 6.26
N VAL A 354 -6.97 -8.12 5.44
CA VAL A 354 -8.39 -8.02 5.84
C VAL A 354 -9.09 -9.31 5.42
N THR A 355 -9.76 -9.97 6.36
CA THR A 355 -10.52 -11.18 6.05
C THR A 355 -11.72 -10.86 5.16
N SER A 356 -12.08 -11.79 4.29
CA SER A 356 -13.26 -11.66 3.42
C SER A 356 -14.54 -11.40 4.24
N ALA A 357 -14.68 -12.02 5.41
CA ALA A 357 -15.80 -11.78 6.33
C ALA A 357 -15.85 -10.33 6.86
N ARG A 358 -14.70 -9.75 7.24
CA ARG A 358 -14.65 -8.36 7.70
C ARG A 358 -14.97 -7.38 6.58
N LEU A 359 -14.48 -7.66 5.36
CA LEU A 359 -14.78 -6.83 4.19
C LEU A 359 -16.27 -6.90 3.84
N ALA A 360 -16.84 -8.10 3.79
CA ALA A 360 -18.27 -8.31 3.54
C ALA A 360 -19.15 -7.61 4.59
N SER A 361 -18.81 -7.76 5.88
CA SER A 361 -19.49 -7.06 6.98
C SER A 361 -19.40 -5.54 6.87
N ALA A 362 -18.23 -5.00 6.49
CA ALA A 362 -18.06 -3.56 6.32
C ALA A 362 -19.01 -2.98 5.25
N PHE A 363 -19.21 -3.69 4.15
CA PHE A 363 -20.10 -3.26 3.06
C PHE A 363 -21.55 -3.72 3.22
N GLY A 364 -21.88 -4.51 4.25
CA GLY A 364 -23.21 -5.08 4.42
C GLY A 364 -23.60 -6.03 3.27
N LEU A 365 -22.62 -6.79 2.76
CA LEU A 365 -22.79 -7.77 1.69
C LEU A 365 -22.57 -9.20 2.22
N PRO A 366 -23.15 -10.24 1.59
CA PRO A 366 -22.88 -11.63 1.95
C PRO A 366 -21.42 -12.03 1.65
N ASP A 367 -20.87 -11.48 0.56
CA ASP A 367 -19.49 -11.65 0.12
C ASP A 367 -19.05 -10.45 -0.72
N VAL A 368 -17.74 -10.33 -0.95
CA VAL A 368 -17.17 -9.34 -1.87
C VAL A 368 -16.35 -10.09 -2.90
N ALA A 369 -16.82 -10.10 -4.15
CA ALA A 369 -16.15 -10.72 -5.28
C ALA A 369 -15.21 -9.73 -5.99
N SER A 370 -15.53 -8.43 -5.96
CA SER A 370 -14.66 -7.37 -6.48
C SER A 370 -14.78 -6.09 -5.68
N LEU A 371 -13.71 -5.30 -5.67
CA LEU A 371 -13.61 -4.02 -4.99
C LEU A 371 -12.93 -3.00 -5.91
N ASP A 372 -13.65 -1.93 -6.25
CA ASP A 372 -13.15 -0.81 -7.03
C ASP A 372 -12.79 0.37 -6.12
N LEU A 373 -11.53 0.79 -6.17
CA LEU A 373 -10.97 1.91 -5.42
C LEU A 373 -10.46 3.02 -6.34
N SER A 374 -10.87 3.02 -7.61
CA SER A 374 -10.33 3.93 -8.64
C SER A 374 -10.84 5.37 -8.50
N GLU A 375 -11.93 5.60 -7.78
CA GLU A 375 -12.42 6.96 -7.51
C GLU A 375 -11.57 7.63 -6.44
N ARG A 376 -10.83 8.69 -6.83
CA ARG A 376 -9.84 9.36 -5.97
C ARG A 376 -10.18 10.80 -5.65
N THR A 377 -9.79 11.22 -4.45
CA THR A 377 -9.78 12.63 -4.04
C THR A 377 -8.68 13.40 -4.77
N SER A 378 -8.68 14.74 -4.65
CA SER A 378 -7.58 15.58 -5.13
C SER A 378 -6.23 15.29 -4.43
N ALA A 379 -6.26 14.54 -3.33
CA ALA A 379 -5.09 14.07 -2.61
C ALA A 379 -4.66 12.64 -2.95
N GLY A 380 -5.39 11.95 -3.84
CA GLY A 380 -5.09 10.57 -4.24
C GLY A 380 -5.58 9.50 -3.26
N THR A 381 -6.26 9.89 -2.18
CA THR A 381 -6.98 8.93 -1.32
C THR A 381 -8.20 8.38 -2.03
N VAL A 382 -8.65 7.21 -1.61
CA VAL A 382 -9.96 6.68 -2.04
C VAL A 382 -11.02 7.70 -1.64
N ARG A 383 -11.83 8.16 -2.61
CA ARG A 383 -13.02 8.98 -2.36
C ARG A 383 -14.19 8.07 -2.07
N GLN A 384 -14.45 7.13 -2.97
CA GLN A 384 -15.51 6.14 -2.87
C GLN A 384 -14.96 4.75 -3.20
N ALA A 385 -15.31 3.77 -2.38
CA ALA A 385 -15.02 2.36 -2.62
C ALA A 385 -16.32 1.67 -3.03
N LEU A 386 -16.32 0.95 -4.15
CA LEU A 386 -17.46 0.18 -4.66
C LEU A 386 -17.16 -1.32 -4.55
N ALA A 387 -17.90 -2.02 -3.69
CA ALA A 387 -17.82 -3.47 -3.55
C ALA A 387 -18.97 -4.14 -4.31
N THR A 388 -18.68 -5.24 -4.99
CA THR A 388 -19.66 -6.06 -5.72
C THR A 388 -19.61 -7.50 -5.21
N SER A 389 -20.76 -8.06 -4.84
CA SER A 389 -20.90 -9.45 -4.42
C SER A 389 -20.81 -10.41 -5.61
N SER A 390 -20.67 -11.72 -5.35
CA SER A 390 -20.72 -12.75 -6.40
C SER A 390 -22.06 -12.79 -7.14
N ALA A 391 -23.15 -12.38 -6.48
CA ALA A 391 -24.48 -12.24 -7.07
C ALA A 391 -24.69 -10.92 -7.85
N GLY A 392 -23.68 -10.05 -7.92
CA GLY A 392 -23.74 -8.77 -8.64
C GLY A 392 -24.32 -7.60 -7.84
N THR A 393 -24.67 -7.78 -6.57
CA THR A 393 -25.15 -6.69 -5.70
C THR A 393 -24.00 -5.77 -5.34
N THR A 394 -24.21 -4.46 -5.51
CA THR A 394 -23.19 -3.44 -5.24
C THR A 394 -23.48 -2.61 -4.00
N ARG A 395 -22.43 -2.25 -3.25
CA ARG A 395 -22.48 -1.31 -2.11
C ARG A 395 -21.30 -0.36 -2.15
N THR A 396 -21.47 0.86 -1.65
CA THR A 396 -20.42 1.87 -1.61
C THR A 396 -20.16 2.41 -0.22
N LEU A 397 -18.90 2.72 0.07
CA LEU A 397 -18.48 3.45 1.27
C LEU A 397 -17.57 4.61 0.88
N GLY A 398 -17.61 5.70 1.65
CA GLY A 398 -16.56 6.73 1.54
C GLY A 398 -15.20 6.17 1.94
N GLY A 399 -14.10 6.72 1.43
CA GLY A 399 -12.76 6.17 1.72
C GLY A 399 -12.38 6.14 3.21
N ASP A 400 -12.73 7.19 3.95
CA ASP A 400 -12.51 7.25 5.41
C ASP A 400 -13.42 6.27 6.18
N GLU A 401 -14.66 6.11 5.73
CA GLU A 401 -15.62 5.17 6.27
C GLU A 401 -15.15 3.72 6.06
N MET A 402 -14.75 3.37 4.84
CA MET A 402 -14.13 2.10 4.51
C MET A 402 -12.92 1.86 5.42
N ARG A 403 -11.99 2.82 5.52
CA ARG A 403 -10.81 2.69 6.39
C ARG A 403 -11.19 2.30 7.81
N ARG A 404 -12.17 2.97 8.42
CA ARG A 404 -12.62 2.67 9.78
C ARG A 404 -13.25 1.29 9.87
N ALA A 405 -14.11 0.92 8.92
CA ALA A 405 -14.82 -0.36 8.93
C ALA A 405 -13.85 -1.55 8.77
N VAL A 406 -12.92 -1.47 7.80
CA VAL A 406 -11.97 -2.55 7.50
C VAL A 406 -10.68 -2.48 8.32
N GLY A 407 -10.42 -1.35 9.00
CA GLY A 407 -9.27 -1.17 9.89
C GLY A 407 -7.94 -0.93 9.19
N THR A 408 -7.93 -0.34 7.99
CA THR A 408 -6.68 0.09 7.33
C THR A 408 -6.09 1.31 8.05
N SER A 409 -4.79 1.56 7.85
CA SER A 409 -4.12 2.69 8.51
C SER A 409 -4.60 4.05 7.98
N SER A 410 -4.94 4.13 6.69
CA SER A 410 -5.41 5.35 6.03
C SER A 410 -6.34 5.03 4.84
N ALA A 411 -6.97 6.06 4.27
CA ALA A 411 -7.67 5.97 2.99
C ALA A 411 -6.74 6.17 1.76
N ALA A 412 -5.44 6.44 1.97
CA ALA A 412 -4.42 6.50 0.92
C ALA A 412 -3.98 5.06 0.52
N ILE A 413 -4.93 4.29 0.02
CA ILE A 413 -4.73 2.89 -0.41
C ILE A 413 -4.21 2.90 -1.83
N HIS A 414 -3.06 2.30 -2.07
CA HIS A 414 -2.47 2.21 -3.41
C HIS A 414 -1.50 1.03 -3.48
N ARG A 415 -1.28 0.49 -4.67
CA ARG A 415 -0.26 -0.56 -4.86
C ARG A 415 1.14 -0.01 -4.52
N PRO A 416 2.05 -0.84 -4.00
CA PRO A 416 3.47 -0.47 -3.98
C PRO A 416 3.98 -0.24 -5.41
N THR A 417 4.88 0.73 -5.55
CA THR A 417 5.55 1.00 -6.83
C THR A 417 7.05 0.99 -6.68
N THR A 418 7.75 0.45 -7.66
CA THR A 418 9.19 0.63 -7.82
C THR A 418 9.49 1.19 -9.21
N ARG A 419 10.71 1.68 -9.40
CA ARG A 419 11.17 2.17 -10.69
C ARG A 419 12.51 1.56 -11.03
N VAL A 420 12.60 0.94 -12.20
CA VAL A 420 13.87 0.57 -12.82
C VAL A 420 14.30 1.76 -13.65
N ALA A 421 15.22 2.55 -13.08
CA ALA A 421 15.64 3.81 -13.65
C ALA A 421 16.78 3.64 -14.66
N GLY A 422 16.74 4.45 -15.71
CA GLY A 422 17.77 4.60 -16.73
C GLY A 422 17.40 5.78 -17.63
N SER A 423 18.37 6.62 -17.98
CA SER A 423 18.16 7.79 -18.84
C SER A 423 18.16 7.40 -20.32
N THR A 424 19.03 6.46 -20.70
CA THR A 424 19.19 5.97 -22.09
C THR A 424 18.79 4.50 -22.24
N PRO A 425 18.47 4.00 -23.45
CA PRO A 425 18.21 2.58 -23.65
C PRO A 425 19.36 1.67 -23.19
N PRO A 426 20.66 1.99 -23.41
CA PRO A 426 21.76 1.19 -22.84
C PRO A 426 21.77 1.15 -21.31
N ASP A 427 21.46 2.26 -20.63
CA ASP A 427 21.36 2.26 -19.16
C ASP A 427 20.19 1.40 -18.68
N LEU A 428 19.05 1.43 -19.40
CA LEU A 428 17.91 0.57 -19.11
C LEU A 428 18.21 -0.91 -19.36
N ALA A 429 18.97 -1.23 -20.41
CA ALA A 429 19.41 -2.58 -20.70
C ALA A 429 20.33 -3.09 -19.58
N ALA A 430 21.29 -2.28 -19.13
CA ALA A 430 22.14 -2.60 -17.99
C ALA A 430 21.33 -2.74 -16.68
N ALA A 431 20.32 -1.91 -16.46
CA ALA A 431 19.44 -2.00 -15.29
C ALA A 431 18.61 -3.29 -15.32
N SER A 432 18.00 -3.62 -16.47
CA SER A 432 17.28 -4.89 -16.64
C SER A 432 18.21 -6.09 -16.57
N ALA A 433 19.44 -6.00 -17.06
CA ALA A 433 20.41 -7.09 -17.02
C ALA A 433 20.73 -7.56 -15.59
N ARG A 434 20.49 -6.72 -14.57
CA ARG A 434 20.69 -7.09 -13.17
C ARG A 434 19.69 -8.12 -12.64
N THR A 435 18.58 -8.37 -13.34
CA THR A 435 17.65 -9.46 -13.00
C THR A 435 18.18 -10.83 -13.41
N ALA A 436 19.07 -10.89 -14.41
CA ALA A 436 19.71 -12.13 -14.83
C ALA A 436 20.77 -12.56 -13.80
N PRO A 437 20.88 -13.86 -13.48
CA PRO A 437 21.84 -14.37 -12.50
C PRO A 437 23.26 -13.87 -12.74
N LEU A 438 23.99 -13.58 -11.65
CA LEU A 438 25.41 -13.23 -11.71
C LEU A 438 26.28 -14.38 -12.26
N SER A 439 25.79 -15.62 -12.16
CA SER A 439 26.41 -16.84 -12.69
C SER A 439 26.27 -17.00 -14.21
N ALA A 440 25.44 -16.18 -14.88
CA ALA A 440 25.24 -16.30 -16.32
C ALA A 440 26.57 -16.13 -17.07
N SER A 441 26.98 -17.18 -17.79
CA SER A 441 28.24 -17.21 -18.55
C SER A 441 28.11 -16.69 -19.98
N THR A 442 26.87 -16.43 -20.40
CA THR A 442 26.53 -15.94 -21.73
C THR A 442 25.82 -14.59 -21.62
N VAL A 443 26.08 -13.69 -22.56
CA VAL A 443 25.32 -12.45 -22.76
C VAL A 443 24.76 -12.38 -24.17
N VAL A 444 23.63 -11.70 -24.34
CA VAL A 444 23.11 -11.36 -25.67
C VAL A 444 23.31 -9.86 -25.88
N ILE A 445 23.83 -9.46 -27.04
CA ILE A 445 24.12 -8.07 -27.36
C ILE A 445 23.37 -7.69 -28.63
N ALA A 446 22.65 -6.57 -28.59
CA ALA A 446 21.95 -6.00 -29.73
C ALA A 446 22.35 -4.53 -29.96
N SER A 447 21.90 -3.95 -31.07
CA SER A 447 22.13 -2.54 -31.39
C SER A 447 21.35 -1.61 -30.43
N SER A 448 21.95 -0.49 -30.07
CA SER A 448 21.33 0.56 -29.22
C SER A 448 20.44 1.55 -29.97
N TYR A 449 20.39 1.47 -31.31
CA TYR A 449 19.67 2.42 -32.15
C TYR A 449 18.22 1.98 -32.40
N GLU A 450 17.27 2.91 -32.30
CA GLU A 450 15.84 2.60 -32.50
C GLU A 450 15.52 2.10 -33.91
N ALA A 451 16.24 2.58 -34.94
CA ALA A 451 16.12 2.08 -36.31
C ALA A 451 16.39 0.57 -36.44
N ASP A 452 17.14 0.01 -35.48
CA ASP A 452 17.56 -1.38 -35.44
C ASP A 452 16.69 -2.25 -34.51
N VAL A 453 15.65 -1.69 -33.90
CA VAL A 453 14.91 -2.27 -32.77
C VAL A 453 14.27 -3.63 -33.06
N ALA A 454 13.96 -3.94 -34.33
CA ALA A 454 13.46 -5.26 -34.71
C ALA A 454 14.40 -6.39 -34.27
N HIS A 455 15.72 -6.19 -34.38
CA HIS A 455 16.70 -7.17 -33.91
C HIS A 455 16.71 -7.31 -32.39
N LEU A 456 16.50 -6.20 -31.67
CA LEU A 456 16.36 -6.22 -30.22
C LEU A 456 15.14 -7.03 -29.77
N VAL A 457 13.99 -6.82 -30.43
CA VAL A 457 12.75 -7.55 -30.14
C VAL A 457 12.92 -9.05 -30.39
N MET A 458 13.55 -9.44 -31.51
CA MET A 458 13.83 -10.84 -31.82
C MET A 458 14.89 -11.45 -30.90
N ALA A 459 15.88 -10.66 -30.45
CA ALA A 459 16.93 -11.11 -29.52
C ALA A 459 16.40 -11.41 -28.10
N ARG A 460 15.31 -10.75 -27.69
CA ARG A 460 14.82 -10.82 -26.31
C ARG A 460 14.34 -12.22 -25.90
N PRO A 461 13.54 -12.95 -26.70
CA PRO A 461 13.20 -14.35 -26.42
C PRO A 461 14.43 -15.25 -26.22
N LEU A 462 15.45 -15.11 -27.09
CA LEU A 462 16.71 -15.85 -26.98
C LEU A 462 17.44 -15.57 -25.66
N ALA A 463 17.56 -14.30 -25.29
CA ALA A 463 18.17 -13.93 -24.02
C ALA A 463 17.39 -14.50 -22.82
N GLY A 464 16.05 -14.52 -22.90
CA GLY A 464 15.19 -15.17 -21.92
C GLY A 464 15.41 -16.68 -21.81
N SER A 465 15.43 -17.41 -22.92
CA SER A 465 15.62 -18.87 -22.93
C SER A 465 17.01 -19.29 -22.44
N LEU A 466 18.03 -18.44 -22.66
CA LEU A 466 19.39 -18.65 -22.16
C LEU A 466 19.57 -18.19 -20.69
N GLN A 467 18.55 -17.58 -20.08
CA GLN A 467 18.66 -16.86 -18.80
C GLN A 467 19.85 -15.86 -18.78
N ALA A 468 20.12 -15.27 -19.95
CA ALA A 468 21.25 -14.37 -20.19
C ALA A 468 20.79 -12.90 -20.14
N PRO A 469 21.65 -11.98 -19.67
CA PRO A 469 21.36 -10.55 -19.77
C PRO A 469 21.40 -10.11 -21.24
N LEU A 470 20.51 -9.19 -21.58
CA LEU A 470 20.47 -8.52 -22.88
C LEU A 470 21.05 -7.11 -22.73
N LEU A 471 22.17 -6.85 -23.41
CA LEU A 471 22.92 -5.59 -23.36
C LEU A 471 22.89 -4.90 -24.73
N LEU A 472 23.20 -3.60 -24.75
CA LEU A 472 23.17 -2.80 -25.99
C LEU A 472 24.54 -2.24 -26.36
N SER A 473 24.86 -2.27 -27.64
CA SER A 473 26.11 -1.74 -28.19
C SER A 473 25.87 -0.54 -29.11
N GLY A 474 26.88 0.33 -29.23
CA GLY A 474 26.98 1.27 -30.34
C GLY A 474 27.49 0.57 -31.61
N ARG A 475 27.60 1.32 -32.72
CA ARG A 475 28.06 0.77 -34.01
C ARG A 475 29.52 0.35 -33.99
N SER A 476 30.39 1.15 -33.39
CA SER A 476 31.85 0.96 -33.41
C SER A 476 32.48 0.73 -32.03
N GLN A 477 31.72 0.78 -30.95
CA GLN A 477 32.22 0.54 -29.59
C GLN A 477 31.09 0.11 -28.65
N LEU A 478 31.43 -0.62 -27.59
CA LEU A 478 30.48 -0.92 -26.53
C LEU A 478 30.06 0.37 -25.82
N THR A 479 28.77 0.48 -25.50
CA THR A 479 28.27 1.60 -24.70
C THR A 479 28.91 1.59 -23.31
N ALA A 480 29.03 2.76 -22.68
CA ALA A 480 29.58 2.85 -21.32
C ALA A 480 28.78 2.00 -20.31
N ALA A 481 27.45 1.94 -20.47
CA ALA A 481 26.59 1.10 -19.63
C ALA A 481 26.91 -0.40 -19.79
N THR A 482 27.08 -0.87 -21.04
CA THR A 482 27.44 -2.26 -21.32
C THR A 482 28.83 -2.61 -20.82
N ARG A 483 29.83 -1.73 -20.98
CA ARG A 483 31.17 -1.94 -20.42
C ARG A 483 31.11 -2.13 -18.90
N ARG A 484 30.46 -1.20 -18.18
CA ARG A 484 30.30 -1.28 -16.72
C ARG A 484 29.60 -2.57 -16.28
N GLU A 485 28.58 -3.01 -17.00
CA GLU A 485 27.85 -4.24 -16.66
C GLU A 485 28.67 -5.50 -16.94
N LEU A 486 29.47 -5.52 -18.02
CA LEU A 486 30.43 -6.60 -18.28
C LEU A 486 31.54 -6.62 -17.22
N ASP A 487 32.08 -5.46 -16.85
CA ASP A 487 33.10 -5.33 -15.80
C ASP A 487 32.56 -5.84 -14.45
N ARG A 488 31.33 -5.49 -14.09
CA ARG A 488 30.64 -5.97 -12.88
C ARG A 488 30.50 -7.50 -12.85
N ARG A 489 30.27 -8.13 -14.01
CA ARG A 489 30.16 -9.59 -14.12
C ARG A 489 31.54 -10.27 -14.18
N GLY A 490 32.55 -9.55 -14.68
CA GLY A 490 33.93 -9.98 -14.76
C GLY A 490 34.12 -11.20 -15.67
N SER A 491 35.09 -12.04 -15.33
CA SER A 491 35.47 -13.25 -16.08
C SER A 491 34.41 -14.36 -16.14
N ARG A 492 33.24 -14.17 -15.50
CA ARG A 492 32.11 -15.11 -15.57
C ARG A 492 31.51 -15.15 -16.97
N VAL A 493 31.46 -14.00 -17.66
CA VAL A 493 30.97 -13.93 -19.04
C VAL A 493 32.05 -14.46 -19.97
N ARG A 494 31.77 -15.58 -20.62
CA ARG A 494 32.68 -16.27 -21.55
C ARG A 494 32.18 -16.25 -23.00
N ARG A 495 30.88 -16.02 -23.20
CA ARG A 495 30.25 -16.03 -24.52
C ARG A 495 29.33 -14.83 -24.73
N ALA A 496 29.33 -14.27 -25.93
CA ALA A 496 28.38 -13.26 -26.37
C ALA A 496 27.71 -13.69 -27.68
N TYR A 497 26.38 -13.71 -27.68
CA TYR A 497 25.58 -13.78 -28.91
C TYR A 497 25.28 -12.36 -29.39
N LEU A 498 25.86 -11.98 -30.53
CA LEU A 498 25.68 -10.65 -31.12
C LEU A 498 24.54 -10.69 -32.14
N VAL A 499 23.35 -10.25 -31.74
CA VAL A 499 22.13 -10.24 -32.58
C VAL A 499 22.07 -8.93 -33.37
N ALA A 500 22.94 -8.81 -34.36
CA ALA A 500 23.06 -7.62 -35.20
C ALA A 500 23.88 -7.94 -36.46
N GLY A 501 23.53 -7.33 -37.60
CA GLY A 501 24.37 -7.32 -38.79
C GLY A 501 25.63 -6.44 -38.60
N GLY A 502 26.60 -6.57 -39.50
CA GLY A 502 27.86 -5.80 -39.48
C GLY A 502 27.66 -4.27 -39.43
N PRO A 503 26.77 -3.66 -40.25
CA PRO A 503 26.50 -2.22 -40.21
C PRO A 503 25.83 -1.72 -38.92
N MET A 504 25.18 -2.63 -38.18
CA MET A 504 24.50 -2.31 -36.93
C MET A 504 25.46 -2.36 -35.74
N VAL A 505 26.29 -3.42 -35.69
CA VAL A 505 27.37 -3.57 -34.71
C VAL A 505 28.60 -4.12 -35.42
N GLY A 506 29.59 -3.24 -35.60
CA GLY A 506 30.78 -3.47 -36.40
C GLY A 506 31.82 -4.38 -35.76
N THR A 507 32.86 -4.69 -36.52
CA THR A 507 34.00 -5.52 -36.08
C THR A 507 34.80 -4.93 -34.91
N PRO A 508 34.92 -3.60 -34.70
CA PRO A 508 35.62 -3.09 -33.53
C PRO A 508 34.96 -3.49 -32.20
N VAL A 509 33.63 -3.60 -32.16
CA VAL A 509 32.90 -4.10 -30.97
C VAL A 509 33.22 -5.57 -30.71
N VAL A 510 33.32 -6.37 -31.77
CA VAL A 510 33.71 -7.79 -31.66
C VAL A 510 35.13 -7.91 -31.12
N ALA A 511 36.06 -7.07 -31.61
CA ALA A 511 37.42 -7.02 -31.10
C ALA A 511 37.46 -6.62 -29.62
N GLU A 512 36.69 -5.62 -29.22
CA GLU A 512 36.57 -5.19 -27.81
C GLU A 512 36.06 -6.31 -26.89
N LEU A 513 35.05 -7.07 -27.33
CA LEU A 513 34.54 -8.23 -26.58
C LEU A 513 35.59 -9.35 -26.48
N ARG A 514 36.31 -9.64 -27.57
CA ARG A 514 37.37 -10.66 -27.57
C ARG A 514 38.56 -10.27 -26.70
N ALA A 515 38.93 -8.99 -26.67
CA ALA A 515 39.96 -8.47 -25.77
C ALA A 515 39.60 -8.66 -24.28
N ARG A 516 38.30 -8.78 -23.96
CA ARG A 516 37.78 -9.11 -22.63
C ARG A 516 37.71 -10.63 -22.37
N GLY A 517 38.24 -11.46 -23.26
CA GLY A 517 38.19 -12.93 -23.16
C GLY A 517 36.83 -13.55 -23.53
N ILE A 518 35.95 -12.78 -24.18
CA ILE A 518 34.59 -13.23 -24.51
C ILE A 518 34.56 -13.79 -25.94
N SER A 519 34.13 -15.05 -26.08
CA SER A 519 33.88 -15.66 -27.38
C SER A 519 32.62 -15.09 -28.01
N VAL A 520 32.71 -14.56 -29.23
CA VAL A 520 31.58 -13.88 -29.90
C VAL A 520 31.04 -14.74 -31.04
N THR A 521 29.73 -15.02 -30.98
CA THR A 521 28.96 -15.65 -32.06
C THR A 521 27.97 -14.63 -32.60
N ARG A 522 28.06 -14.27 -33.88
CA ARG A 522 27.11 -13.35 -34.50
C ARG A 522 25.85 -14.11 -34.92
N VAL A 523 24.70 -13.69 -34.41
CA VAL A 523 23.38 -14.30 -34.63
C VAL A 523 22.53 -13.30 -35.43
N GLY A 524 22.85 -13.14 -36.71
CA GLY A 524 22.14 -12.21 -37.60
C GLY A 524 23.03 -11.67 -38.72
N MET A 525 22.44 -11.53 -39.90
CA MET A 525 23.10 -11.02 -41.11
C MET A 525 22.43 -9.72 -41.59
N SER A 526 22.67 -9.29 -42.83
CA SER A 526 22.13 -8.06 -43.41
C SER A 526 20.59 -8.03 -43.52
N ASN A 527 19.87 -9.14 -43.32
CA ASN A 527 18.42 -9.19 -43.40
C ASN A 527 17.76 -9.86 -42.16
N LYS A 528 16.50 -9.51 -41.91
CA LYS A 528 15.73 -9.94 -40.73
C LYS A 528 15.26 -11.40 -40.81
N ASP A 529 15.14 -11.96 -42.01
CA ASP A 529 14.80 -13.37 -42.24
C ASP A 529 15.93 -14.30 -41.76
N TYR A 530 17.19 -13.99 -42.11
CA TYR A 530 18.37 -14.70 -41.59
C TYR A 530 18.48 -14.59 -40.07
N THR A 531 18.29 -13.39 -39.54
CA THR A 531 18.34 -13.17 -38.09
C THR A 531 17.26 -13.99 -37.38
N SER A 532 16.02 -13.98 -37.88
CA SER A 532 14.91 -14.76 -37.34
C SER A 532 15.21 -16.25 -37.37
N ALA A 533 15.65 -16.80 -38.52
CA ALA A 533 16.00 -18.20 -38.66
C ALA A 533 17.13 -18.63 -37.71
N ALA A 534 18.20 -17.84 -37.60
CA ALA A 534 19.32 -18.14 -36.71
C ALA A 534 18.92 -18.13 -35.23
N ILE A 535 18.02 -17.24 -34.83
CA ILE A 535 17.47 -17.21 -33.47
C ILE A 535 16.62 -18.44 -33.20
N VAL A 536 15.77 -18.84 -34.16
CA VAL A 536 14.94 -20.06 -34.05
C VAL A 536 15.83 -21.29 -33.87
N ASP A 537 16.84 -21.47 -34.74
CA ASP A 537 17.76 -22.62 -34.67
C ASP A 537 18.53 -22.62 -33.33
N LEU A 538 18.99 -21.46 -32.84
CA LEU A 538 19.70 -21.36 -31.56
C LEU A 538 18.79 -21.62 -30.35
N MET A 539 17.53 -21.16 -30.38
CA MET A 539 16.56 -21.48 -29.34
C MET A 539 16.19 -22.97 -29.35
N ALA A 540 16.11 -23.59 -30.53
CA ALA A 540 15.84 -25.02 -30.69
C ALA A 540 16.94 -25.92 -30.12
N GLN A 541 18.20 -25.46 -30.12
CA GLN A 541 19.31 -26.15 -29.44
C GLN A 541 19.14 -26.18 -27.92
N GLY A 542 18.46 -25.18 -27.35
CA GLY A 542 18.24 -25.04 -25.91
C GLY A 542 16.91 -25.59 -25.41
N GLY A 543 16.00 -26.03 -26.30
CA GLY A 543 14.69 -26.56 -25.93
C GLY A 543 13.73 -26.66 -27.12
N THR A 544 12.62 -27.38 -26.94
CA THR A 544 11.66 -27.61 -28.03
C THR A 544 10.88 -26.33 -28.38
N VAL A 545 10.95 -25.93 -29.66
CA VAL A 545 10.17 -24.81 -30.20
C VAL A 545 8.88 -25.36 -30.80
N THR A 546 7.77 -25.28 -30.06
CA THR A 546 6.46 -25.76 -30.55
C THR A 546 5.62 -24.64 -31.19
N ARG A 547 5.93 -23.38 -30.86
CA ARG A 547 5.21 -22.18 -31.32
C ARG A 547 6.15 -21.00 -31.52
N ALA A 548 5.74 -20.03 -32.32
CA ALA A 548 6.46 -18.77 -32.51
C ALA A 548 5.51 -17.57 -32.59
N GLY A 549 6.01 -16.38 -32.26
CA GLY A 549 5.35 -15.10 -32.54
C GLY A 549 5.77 -14.53 -33.88
N VAL A 550 4.85 -13.88 -34.60
CA VAL A 550 5.09 -13.25 -35.90
C VAL A 550 4.80 -11.76 -35.77
N THR A 551 5.75 -10.93 -36.21
CA THR A 551 5.67 -9.47 -36.13
C THR A 551 6.09 -8.81 -37.45
N THR A 552 5.61 -7.58 -37.67
CA THR A 552 6.02 -6.72 -38.79
C THR A 552 6.59 -5.41 -38.25
N ALA A 553 7.04 -4.51 -39.12
CA ALA A 553 7.50 -3.17 -38.74
C ALA A 553 6.47 -2.37 -37.91
N SER A 554 5.18 -2.59 -38.15
CA SER A 554 4.10 -1.84 -37.51
C SER A 554 3.60 -2.47 -36.20
N SER A 555 4.09 -3.68 -35.85
CA SER A 555 3.66 -4.43 -34.66
C SER A 555 4.76 -4.71 -33.64
N LEU A 556 5.88 -3.99 -33.72
CA LEU A 556 7.03 -4.19 -32.85
C LEU A 556 6.73 -3.92 -31.36
N LEU A 557 5.78 -3.04 -31.03
CA LEU A 557 5.35 -2.82 -29.65
C LEU A 557 4.59 -4.04 -29.08
N GLU A 558 3.67 -4.62 -29.86
CA GLU A 558 2.97 -5.85 -29.49
C GLU A 558 3.95 -7.02 -29.31
N ALA A 559 4.92 -7.14 -30.22
CA ALA A 559 5.98 -8.13 -30.13
C ALA A 559 6.90 -7.92 -28.93
N SER A 560 7.19 -6.65 -28.57
CA SER A 560 7.96 -6.32 -27.38
C SER A 560 7.23 -6.73 -26.11
N ALA A 561 5.92 -6.47 -26.00
CA ALA A 561 5.12 -6.92 -24.87
C ALA A 561 5.08 -8.45 -24.77
N PHE A 562 4.90 -9.14 -25.91
CA PHE A 562 4.93 -10.61 -25.97
C PHE A 562 6.30 -11.19 -25.59
N SER A 563 7.39 -10.50 -25.92
CA SER A 563 8.76 -10.98 -25.66
C SER A 563 9.03 -11.30 -24.18
N ALA A 564 8.27 -10.68 -23.27
CA ALA A 564 8.32 -10.95 -21.83
C ALA A 564 7.96 -12.40 -21.47
N VAL A 565 6.97 -12.99 -22.14
CA VAL A 565 6.59 -14.40 -21.94
C VAL A 565 7.28 -15.33 -22.94
N ALA A 566 7.61 -14.82 -24.13
CA ALA A 566 8.18 -15.58 -25.22
C ALA A 566 9.45 -16.35 -24.80
N GLY A 567 10.37 -15.69 -24.10
CA GLY A 567 11.60 -16.32 -23.59
C GLY A 567 11.34 -17.37 -22.51
N LEU A 568 10.34 -17.17 -21.64
CA LEU A 568 9.95 -18.14 -20.60
C LEU A 568 9.33 -19.42 -21.19
N ARG A 569 8.81 -19.34 -22.42
CA ARG A 569 8.08 -20.41 -23.10
C ARG A 569 8.82 -21.03 -24.27
N HIS A 570 10.08 -20.63 -24.51
CA HIS A 570 10.85 -21.01 -25.71
C HIS A 570 10.09 -20.72 -27.02
N GLU A 571 9.32 -19.63 -27.07
CA GLU A 571 8.60 -19.20 -28.27
C GLU A 571 9.41 -18.07 -28.96
N PRO A 572 10.16 -18.32 -30.05
CA PRO A 572 10.88 -17.28 -30.77
C PRO A 572 9.92 -16.27 -31.41
N ILE A 573 10.43 -15.07 -31.71
CA ILE A 573 9.71 -14.06 -32.51
C ILE A 573 10.40 -13.99 -33.88
N VAL A 574 9.63 -14.17 -34.94
CA VAL A 574 10.10 -14.09 -36.33
C VAL A 574 9.50 -12.88 -37.05
N TRP A 575 10.27 -12.36 -38.00
CA TRP A 575 9.89 -11.22 -38.83
C TRP A 575 9.06 -11.64 -40.04
N ALA A 576 7.99 -10.90 -40.32
CA ALA A 576 7.22 -10.95 -41.55
C ALA A 576 7.28 -9.61 -42.30
N GLU A 577 7.32 -9.70 -43.62
CA GLU A 577 7.05 -8.56 -44.50
C GLU A 577 5.53 -8.47 -44.77
N SER A 578 5.10 -7.67 -45.76
CA SER A 578 3.67 -7.46 -46.05
C SER A 578 2.93 -8.69 -46.55
N THR A 579 3.63 -9.66 -47.17
CA THR A 579 3.03 -10.80 -47.87
C THR A 579 3.30 -12.16 -47.23
N GLY A 580 4.22 -12.25 -46.27
CA GLY A 580 4.60 -13.55 -45.71
C GLY A 580 5.80 -13.50 -44.77
N VAL A 581 6.10 -14.66 -44.19
CA VAL A 581 7.34 -14.90 -43.44
C VAL A 581 8.42 -15.37 -44.41
N GLY A 582 9.65 -14.90 -44.22
CA GLY A 582 10.74 -15.27 -45.12
C GLY A 582 11.00 -16.78 -45.12
N PRO A 583 11.41 -17.36 -46.27
CA PRO A 583 11.51 -18.81 -46.44
C PRO A 583 12.51 -19.46 -45.49
N ARG A 584 13.54 -18.74 -45.04
CA ARG A 584 14.51 -19.29 -44.06
C ARG A 584 13.90 -19.39 -42.68
N SER A 585 13.15 -18.37 -42.27
CA SER A 585 12.42 -18.36 -41.00
C SER A 585 11.37 -19.47 -40.98
N THR A 586 10.60 -19.61 -42.06
CA THR A 586 9.64 -20.70 -42.23
C THR A 586 10.33 -22.07 -42.11
N ALA A 587 11.41 -22.30 -42.86
CA ALA A 587 12.15 -23.56 -42.81
C ALA A 587 12.74 -23.85 -41.41
N ALA A 588 13.26 -22.83 -40.73
CA ALA A 588 13.78 -22.96 -39.36
C ALA A 588 12.67 -23.33 -38.37
N LEU A 589 11.48 -22.71 -38.48
CA LEU A 589 10.34 -23.05 -37.65
C LEU A 589 9.87 -24.49 -37.86
N ILE A 590 9.80 -24.95 -39.11
CA ILE A 590 9.43 -26.34 -39.44
C ILE A 590 10.47 -27.31 -38.87
N ARG A 591 11.77 -27.06 -39.08
CA ARG A 591 12.86 -27.89 -38.54
C ARG A 591 12.85 -27.94 -37.01
N ALA A 592 12.56 -26.82 -36.36
CA ALA A 592 12.49 -26.73 -34.90
C ALA A 592 11.25 -27.40 -34.30
N GLY A 593 10.30 -27.84 -35.15
CA GLY A 593 9.09 -28.55 -34.73
C GLY A 593 7.89 -27.65 -34.45
N ALA A 594 7.93 -26.37 -34.85
CA ALA A 594 6.83 -25.45 -34.62
C ALA A 594 5.62 -25.83 -35.49
N ARG A 595 4.43 -25.88 -34.89
CA ARG A 595 3.16 -26.20 -35.59
C ARG A 595 2.12 -25.09 -35.47
N SER A 596 2.40 -24.05 -34.71
CA SER A 596 1.47 -22.95 -34.51
C SER A 596 2.20 -21.63 -34.34
N VAL A 597 1.60 -20.56 -34.85
CA VAL A 597 2.16 -19.21 -34.83
C VAL A 597 1.16 -18.22 -34.27
N ARG A 598 1.67 -17.17 -33.61
CA ARG A 598 0.90 -16.10 -33.00
C ARG A 598 1.13 -14.82 -33.78
N LEU A 599 0.12 -14.31 -34.44
CA LEU A 599 0.15 -13.04 -35.14
C LEU A 599 0.01 -11.92 -34.11
N LEU A 600 1.08 -11.14 -33.92
CA LEU A 600 1.16 -10.09 -32.91
C LEU A 600 0.76 -8.77 -33.56
N GLY A 601 -0.51 -8.38 -33.42
CA GLY A 601 -1.08 -7.17 -34.02
C GLY A 601 -2.43 -7.40 -34.70
N SER A 602 -3.16 -6.30 -34.90
CA SER A 602 -4.38 -6.26 -35.72
C SER A 602 -4.10 -6.67 -37.17
N THR A 603 -5.15 -6.90 -37.96
CA THR A 603 -5.04 -7.18 -39.40
C THR A 603 -4.40 -6.04 -40.19
N THR A 604 -4.48 -4.80 -39.70
CA THR A 604 -3.77 -3.65 -40.28
C THR A 604 -2.26 -3.68 -40.01
N LYS A 605 -1.84 -4.27 -38.89
CA LYS A 605 -0.42 -4.35 -38.52
C LYS A 605 0.25 -5.63 -39.00
N VAL A 606 -0.45 -6.75 -38.92
CA VAL A 606 -0.03 -8.05 -39.47
C VAL A 606 -1.06 -8.46 -40.51
N PRO A 607 -0.82 -8.18 -41.81
CA PRO A 607 -1.79 -8.35 -42.88
C PRO A 607 -2.36 -9.77 -42.99
N PRO A 608 -3.60 -9.95 -43.45
CA PRO A 608 -4.17 -11.27 -43.74
C PRO A 608 -3.34 -12.10 -44.74
N ALA A 609 -2.58 -11.44 -45.64
CA ALA A 609 -1.68 -12.14 -46.57
C ALA A 609 -0.60 -12.94 -45.83
N VAL A 610 -0.03 -12.39 -44.75
CA VAL A 610 0.94 -13.09 -43.89
C VAL A 610 0.30 -14.31 -43.21
N GLU A 611 -0.96 -14.17 -42.78
CA GLU A 611 -1.70 -15.28 -42.19
C GLU A 611 -1.99 -16.40 -43.20
N ALA A 612 -2.43 -16.04 -44.40
CA ALA A 612 -2.68 -16.99 -45.48
C ALA A 612 -1.40 -17.74 -45.91
N ASP A 613 -0.28 -17.05 -45.98
CA ASP A 613 1.05 -17.63 -46.25
C ASP A 613 1.43 -18.69 -45.20
N LEU A 614 1.31 -18.36 -43.92
CA LEU A 614 1.61 -19.27 -42.82
C LEU A 614 0.65 -20.49 -42.78
N VAL A 615 -0.63 -20.30 -43.08
CA VAL A 615 -1.59 -21.41 -43.17
C VAL A 615 -1.26 -22.34 -44.34
N ARG A 616 -0.88 -21.77 -45.50
CA ARG A 616 -0.42 -22.55 -46.66
C ARG A 616 0.81 -23.39 -46.32
N ASP A 617 1.72 -22.86 -45.51
CA ASP A 617 2.91 -23.56 -45.01
C ASP A 617 2.59 -24.56 -43.87
N GLY A 618 1.32 -24.76 -43.53
CA GLY A 618 0.84 -25.77 -42.59
C GLY A 618 0.84 -25.36 -41.12
N PHE A 619 0.99 -24.06 -40.81
CA PHE A 619 0.90 -23.56 -39.44
C PHE A 619 -0.53 -23.25 -39.03
N ARG A 620 -0.89 -23.60 -37.78
CA ARG A 620 -2.10 -23.04 -37.15
C ARG A 620 -1.84 -21.62 -36.65
N THR A 621 -2.67 -20.66 -37.03
CA THR A 621 -2.53 -19.27 -36.61
C THR A 621 -3.43 -18.93 -35.43
N SER A 622 -3.00 -17.99 -34.60
CA SER A 622 -3.82 -17.33 -33.58
C SER A 622 -3.41 -15.86 -33.53
N ARG A 623 -4.34 -14.95 -33.28
CA ARG A 623 -4.06 -13.50 -33.36
C ARG A 623 -4.25 -12.82 -32.01
N PHE A 624 -3.27 -11.99 -31.65
CA PHE A 624 -3.38 -11.02 -30.57
C PHE A 624 -3.44 -9.63 -31.20
N GLY A 625 -4.63 -9.17 -31.54
CA GLY A 625 -4.86 -7.92 -32.25
C GLY A 625 -5.99 -7.13 -31.63
N ALA A 626 -5.76 -5.83 -31.42
CA ALA A 626 -6.75 -4.88 -30.93
C ALA A 626 -6.47 -3.50 -31.53
N ALA A 627 -7.36 -2.55 -31.28
CA ALA A 627 -7.22 -1.18 -31.79
C ALA A 627 -5.97 -0.44 -31.26
N THR A 628 -5.47 -0.81 -30.07
CA THR A 628 -4.32 -0.17 -29.44
C THR A 628 -3.31 -1.18 -28.91
N SER A 629 -2.02 -0.82 -28.93
CA SER A 629 -0.95 -1.65 -28.35
C SER A 629 -1.12 -1.85 -26.84
N SER A 630 -1.71 -0.88 -26.14
CA SER A 630 -2.04 -1.01 -24.72
C SER A 630 -3.06 -2.13 -24.47
N GLN A 631 -4.12 -2.22 -25.29
CA GLN A 631 -5.08 -3.32 -25.21
C GLN A 631 -4.41 -4.65 -25.52
N VAL A 632 -3.63 -4.76 -26.60
CA VAL A 632 -2.91 -6.01 -26.93
C VAL A 632 -1.98 -6.43 -25.80
N SER A 633 -1.23 -5.51 -25.20
CA SER A 633 -0.35 -5.82 -24.06
C SER A 633 -1.12 -6.30 -22.82
N ALA A 634 -2.31 -5.75 -22.57
CA ALA A 634 -3.18 -6.18 -21.49
C ALA A 634 -3.77 -7.58 -21.77
N ASP A 635 -4.19 -7.85 -23.00
CA ASP A 635 -4.70 -9.17 -23.42
C ASP A 635 -3.62 -10.25 -23.32
N LEU A 636 -2.41 -9.95 -23.77
CA LEU A 636 -1.24 -10.82 -23.64
C LEU A 636 -0.93 -11.12 -22.17
N ALA A 637 -0.87 -10.09 -21.33
CA ALA A 637 -0.64 -10.25 -19.90
C ALA A 637 -1.73 -11.12 -19.26
N HIS A 638 -3.01 -10.86 -19.55
CA HIS A 638 -4.14 -11.62 -19.03
C HIS A 638 -4.13 -13.09 -19.48
N TYR A 639 -3.89 -13.33 -20.77
CA TYR A 639 -3.85 -14.66 -21.37
C TYR A 639 -2.72 -15.50 -20.78
N PHE A 640 -1.53 -14.90 -20.65
CA PHE A 640 -0.33 -15.58 -20.15
C PHE A 640 -0.14 -15.46 -18.64
N ARG A 641 -1.13 -15.02 -17.87
CA ARG A 641 -0.98 -14.73 -16.43
C ARG A 641 -0.36 -15.86 -15.61
N ARG A 642 -0.64 -17.13 -15.97
CA ARG A 642 -0.10 -18.33 -15.29
C ARG A 642 1.33 -18.68 -15.69
N SER A 643 1.86 -18.07 -16.75
CA SER A 643 3.25 -18.29 -17.20
C SER A 643 4.26 -17.42 -16.45
N TYR A 644 3.79 -16.40 -15.72
CA TYR A 644 4.64 -15.55 -14.90
C TYR A 644 4.65 -16.04 -13.45
N ALA A 645 5.84 -16.35 -12.92
CA ALA A 645 6.00 -16.77 -11.52
C ALA A 645 6.03 -15.59 -10.54
N GLY A 646 6.27 -14.37 -11.02
CA GLY A 646 6.42 -13.17 -10.20
C GLY A 646 5.11 -12.46 -9.86
N THR A 647 5.17 -11.60 -8.85
CA THR A 647 4.03 -10.81 -8.31
C THR A 647 4.00 -9.36 -8.78
N SER A 648 4.65 -9.09 -9.91
CA SER A 648 4.80 -7.72 -10.42
C SER A 648 4.28 -7.58 -11.84
N VAL A 649 3.89 -6.36 -12.18
CA VAL A 649 3.55 -5.93 -13.54
C VAL A 649 4.39 -4.71 -13.91
N VAL A 650 4.88 -4.67 -15.14
CA VAL A 650 5.83 -3.64 -15.58
C VAL A 650 5.14 -2.69 -16.54
N LEU A 651 5.28 -1.39 -16.29
CA LEU A 651 4.85 -0.34 -17.18
C LEU A 651 6.03 0.09 -18.05
N ALA A 652 5.85 0.05 -19.36
CA ALA A 652 6.80 0.57 -20.34
C ALA A 652 6.10 1.55 -21.29
N ARG A 653 6.78 2.65 -21.63
CA ARG A 653 6.20 3.74 -22.41
C ARG A 653 6.03 3.39 -23.90
N THR A 654 5.04 4.02 -24.54
CA THR A 654 4.79 4.04 -26.00
C THR A 654 5.03 5.38 -26.70
N SER A 655 4.94 6.50 -25.99
CA SER A 655 4.84 7.82 -26.62
C SER A 655 6.20 8.39 -27.02
N SER A 656 6.69 8.05 -28.22
CA SER A 656 7.71 8.75 -29.03
C SER A 656 8.38 7.83 -30.08
N GLY A 657 7.75 6.72 -30.48
CA GLY A 657 8.40 5.74 -31.36
C GLY A 657 9.56 4.97 -30.73
N GLN A 658 9.69 4.96 -29.39
CA GLN A 658 10.71 4.18 -28.67
C GLN A 658 10.15 2.82 -28.24
N THR A 659 10.34 1.83 -29.10
CA THR A 659 9.98 0.42 -28.87
C THR A 659 11.01 -0.30 -28.00
N SER A 660 12.26 0.18 -27.99
CA SER A 660 13.35 -0.46 -27.25
C SER A 660 13.02 -0.67 -25.77
N ASP A 661 12.32 0.29 -25.15
CA ASP A 661 12.01 0.25 -23.72
C ASP A 661 11.13 -0.94 -23.34
N ALA A 662 10.11 -1.24 -24.15
CA ALA A 662 9.22 -2.38 -23.90
C ALA A 662 9.98 -3.71 -24.08
N ALA A 663 10.86 -3.80 -25.08
CA ALA A 663 11.67 -4.99 -25.32
C ALA A 663 12.71 -5.21 -24.22
N LEU A 664 13.28 -4.14 -23.65
CA LEU A 664 14.18 -4.23 -22.51
C LEU A 664 13.43 -4.55 -21.21
N ALA A 665 12.26 -3.96 -20.99
CA ALA A 665 11.40 -4.21 -19.83
C ALA A 665 11.02 -5.70 -19.68
N ALA A 666 10.85 -6.39 -20.80
CA ALA A 666 10.62 -7.84 -20.85
C ALA A 666 11.74 -8.66 -20.17
N GLY A 667 12.93 -8.09 -19.96
CA GLY A 667 14.01 -8.68 -19.18
C GLY A 667 13.71 -8.86 -17.69
N LEU A 668 12.69 -8.17 -17.17
CA LEU A 668 12.29 -8.30 -15.76
C LEU A 668 11.50 -9.58 -15.46
N GLY A 669 11.12 -10.37 -16.48
CA GLY A 669 10.40 -11.63 -16.29
C GLY A 669 8.96 -11.47 -15.78
N ALA A 670 8.37 -10.30 -16.00
CA ALA A 670 7.01 -9.92 -15.60
C ALA A 670 6.20 -9.43 -16.82
N PRO A 671 4.86 -9.46 -16.77
CA PRO A 671 4.05 -8.91 -17.85
C PRO A 671 4.38 -7.44 -18.10
N VAL A 672 4.58 -7.09 -19.37
CA VAL A 672 4.87 -5.71 -19.79
C VAL A 672 3.60 -5.09 -20.34
N LEU A 673 3.07 -4.11 -19.62
CA LEU A 673 1.97 -3.28 -20.05
C LEU A 673 2.50 -2.02 -20.73
N VAL A 674 2.06 -1.88 -21.97
CA VAL A 674 2.49 -0.84 -22.88
C VAL A 674 1.58 0.37 -22.65
N VAL A 675 2.11 1.46 -22.09
CA VAL A 675 1.32 2.62 -21.61
C VAL A 675 1.66 3.92 -22.32
N SER A 676 0.66 4.77 -22.48
CA SER A 676 0.82 6.19 -22.85
C SER A 676 1.21 7.03 -21.62
N SER A 677 1.41 8.33 -21.82
CA SER A 677 1.73 9.29 -20.75
C SER A 677 0.66 9.39 -19.64
N SER A 678 -0.57 8.93 -19.89
CA SER A 678 -1.67 8.95 -18.91
C SER A 678 -2.12 7.56 -18.43
N ALA A 679 -1.51 6.49 -18.95
CA ALA A 679 -2.06 5.13 -18.94
C ALA A 679 -3.48 5.02 -19.54
N SER A 680 -3.83 3.83 -20.02
CA SER A 680 -5.10 3.57 -20.70
C SER A 680 -6.06 2.76 -19.83
N SER A 681 -7.38 2.86 -20.07
CA SER A 681 -8.39 2.07 -19.35
C SER A 681 -8.17 0.54 -19.43
N PRO A 682 -7.72 -0.03 -20.56
CA PRO A 682 -7.32 -1.43 -20.63
C PRO A 682 -6.24 -1.83 -19.61
N THR A 683 -5.23 -0.97 -19.42
CA THR A 683 -4.14 -1.18 -18.46
C THR A 683 -4.68 -1.19 -17.03
N THR A 684 -5.43 -0.16 -16.64
CA THR A 684 -5.94 -0.03 -15.27
C THR A 684 -6.96 -1.12 -14.96
N GLY A 685 -7.87 -1.43 -15.89
CA GLY A 685 -8.88 -2.47 -15.71
C GLY A 685 -8.29 -3.88 -15.58
N LEU A 686 -7.20 -4.19 -16.29
CA LEU A 686 -6.46 -5.44 -16.09
C LEU A 686 -5.85 -5.51 -14.69
N VAL A 687 -5.13 -4.46 -14.29
CA VAL A 687 -4.43 -4.41 -13.01
C VAL A 687 -5.42 -4.55 -11.87
N GLN A 688 -6.53 -3.82 -11.90
CA GLN A 688 -7.63 -3.88 -10.94
C GLN A 688 -8.16 -5.31 -10.73
N ARG A 689 -8.35 -6.08 -11.83
CA ARG A 689 -8.83 -7.47 -11.76
C ARG A 689 -7.72 -8.52 -11.58
N SER A 690 -6.48 -8.09 -11.37
CA SER A 690 -5.30 -8.96 -11.27
C SER A 690 -4.63 -8.83 -9.89
N PRO A 691 -5.21 -9.42 -8.83
CA PRO A 691 -4.64 -9.38 -7.48
C PRO A 691 -3.29 -10.10 -7.38
N GLN A 692 -2.97 -10.99 -8.33
CA GLN A 692 -1.68 -11.68 -8.39
C GLN A 692 -0.48 -10.75 -8.69
N TRP A 693 -0.73 -9.51 -9.13
CA TRP A 693 0.33 -8.51 -9.40
C TRP A 693 0.20 -7.29 -8.48
N PRO A 694 0.45 -7.44 -7.17
CA PRO A 694 0.38 -6.33 -6.22
C PRO A 694 1.44 -5.25 -6.47
N LEU A 695 2.57 -5.56 -7.11
CA LEU A 695 3.65 -4.59 -7.36
C LEU A 695 3.60 -4.02 -8.77
N VAL A 696 3.58 -2.69 -8.89
CA VAL A 696 3.70 -1.99 -10.19
C VAL A 696 5.12 -1.45 -10.37
N VAL A 697 5.78 -1.83 -11.46
CA VAL A 697 7.15 -1.42 -11.76
C VAL A 697 7.15 -0.45 -12.93
N ALA A 698 7.59 0.79 -12.73
CA ALA A 698 7.85 1.71 -13.83
C ALA A 698 9.22 1.43 -14.45
N PHE A 699 9.27 1.13 -15.75
CA PHE A 699 10.52 0.95 -16.47
C PHE A 699 10.91 2.24 -17.22
N GLY A 700 12.00 2.89 -16.80
CA GLY A 700 12.42 4.17 -17.35
C GLY A 700 12.43 5.33 -16.34
N SER A 701 12.98 6.47 -16.76
CA SER A 701 12.86 7.77 -16.07
C SER A 701 11.39 8.25 -15.98
N THR A 702 11.16 9.33 -15.22
CA THR A 702 9.85 10.00 -15.14
C THR A 702 9.42 10.66 -16.46
N THR A 703 10.35 10.93 -17.36
CA THR A 703 10.03 11.34 -18.74
C THR A 703 9.55 10.17 -19.58
N ARG A 704 10.00 8.94 -19.27
CA ARG A 704 9.55 7.72 -19.93
C ARG A 704 8.19 7.29 -19.36
N VAL A 705 8.18 6.69 -18.18
CA VAL A 705 6.93 6.39 -17.46
C VAL A 705 6.63 7.53 -16.51
N THR A 706 5.68 8.38 -16.91
CA THR A 706 5.29 9.59 -16.16
C THR A 706 4.79 9.25 -14.76
N ALA A 707 4.92 10.22 -13.85
CA ALA A 707 4.33 10.11 -12.52
C ALA A 707 2.81 9.90 -12.59
N THR A 708 2.14 10.56 -13.55
CA THR A 708 0.69 10.43 -13.79
C THR A 708 0.29 9.03 -14.23
N ALA A 709 0.98 8.44 -15.23
CA ALA A 709 0.69 7.08 -15.69
C ALA A 709 0.94 6.05 -14.59
N LEU A 710 2.05 6.19 -13.85
CA LEU A 710 2.36 5.32 -12.73
C LEU A 710 1.30 5.44 -11.62
N ALA A 711 0.94 6.66 -11.22
CA ALA A 711 -0.08 6.88 -10.19
C ALA A 711 -1.43 6.27 -10.60
N ARG A 712 -1.87 6.49 -11.85
CA ARG A 712 -3.15 5.96 -12.33
C ARG A 712 -3.22 4.43 -12.28
N VAL A 713 -2.14 3.74 -12.65
CA VAL A 713 -2.11 2.27 -12.58
C VAL A 713 -1.91 1.77 -11.15
N ARG A 714 -1.13 2.48 -10.34
CA ARG A 714 -0.93 2.19 -8.92
C ARG A 714 -2.24 2.26 -8.13
N ASP A 715 -3.10 3.20 -8.50
CA ASP A 715 -4.35 3.50 -7.81
C ASP A 715 -5.51 2.60 -8.27
N ALA A 716 -5.32 1.83 -9.34
CA ALA A 716 -6.21 0.75 -9.80
C ALA A 716 -5.89 -0.59 -9.13
#